data_AF-A0A6A5TCM1-F1
#
_entry.id   AF-A0A6A5TCM1-F1
#
_cell.length_a   1.000
_cell.length_b   1.000
_cell.length_c   1.000
_cell.angle_alpha   90.00
_cell.angle_beta   90.00
_cell.angle_gamma   90.00
#
_symmetry.space_group_name_H-M   'P 1'
#
loop_
_entity.id
_entity.type
_entity.pdbx_description
1 polymer ?
#
loop_
_entity_poly.entity_id
_entity_poly.type
_entity_poly.pdbx_seq_one_letter_code
_entity_poly.pdbx_strand_id
1 'polypeptide(L)'
;MASADIGHEHTPATMEKGHNLLYKEENGSDPYTEEFTWTVEEETAVRHKLDRVIIPLTTILYLLCFLDRINVGNARIQGMAKDLGLNIGYRFNWVTSIFYIVYMFVEVPSNILLKMIGPKYYLPLLVCGFGFVSMCCAFVQSFEGLLAARAFLGVFEGGVMPGLAFFITCFYKRNELLFRIGIYVSAASMAGAFGGLLATVLARIPPWGISTMVIHTWRNIFFFEGLITCLVGLGAPFLMPRSPQDCWFLNERERMIATKRLQLKGGADENEKVEVHHVKRALLNITNYFCALGFFFINITVQGISIFLPTILNDLGWTATKSQLYSVPPYVCACVIAIGIAFVSDKTNRRGIYLVLFTLPAIAGFAILRWATDPNVRYGGIFLITIGAFPGGPGFLTWAANNAAGPAVRSVSTAYVVTLGTAGGILATWTYTIKDAPKYKNGHTINLVGQICVLVLSVGCIVYCKWENRQRDMGKRDHRLNGTEAQVKDLGYRHPDHPPAAPACLSSPLVLTMSTTVVLGAQWGDEGKGKLADILAHESQICCRAQGGNNAGHTIVANGITYDFHILPSGLVNPNCVNVIGSGCVVHVPSFFKELEALEKYGLKTDGRIYISDRAHVVFDVHQLVDGLEEVELGGGFIGTTRKGIGPAYSTKMTRSGLRMCDLFDEAIFEKKLRRLAMGFQKRFGDLLKYDVDDEIARYKDLREKLAPYVVDQIPLLASAKAKNANILVEGANALMLDIDYGTYPFVTSSNTGLGGVITGLNLGWRSLKEVIGVVKAYTTRVGSGPFPTEQLNKFGDKLQSVGHEVGVTTGRKRRCGWLDLVVVKHSHACNDYTAINLTKLDVLDDFDELKVATSYSINGEKLEGFPSNPELLAQVEVQYETLPGWKKPTTGATSYYDLPIQARSYIEYIEKFVGVKVKWIGVGPARDHMISRS
;
A
#
# COMPACT_ATOMS: atom_id res chain seq x y z
N MET A 1 27.09 60.60 -3.17
CA MET A 1 27.73 59.33 -3.61
C MET A 1 27.18 58.25 -2.68
N ALA A 2 26.01 57.66 -2.96
CA ALA A 2 25.72 56.63 -3.97
C ALA A 2 26.29 55.25 -3.61
N SER A 3 25.41 54.35 -3.15
CA SER A 3 25.47 52.90 -3.34
C SER A 3 24.10 52.33 -2.89
N ALA A 4 23.07 52.43 -3.73
CA ALA A 4 22.66 51.40 -4.70
C ALA A 4 22.02 50.18 -4.02
N ASP A 5 20.70 50.29 -3.81
CA ASP A 5 19.78 49.17 -3.69
C ASP A 5 19.93 48.26 -4.91
N ILE A 6 20.31 47.00 -4.68
CA ILE A 6 20.28 45.95 -5.70
C ILE A 6 19.04 45.13 -5.42
N GLY A 7 18.10 45.19 -6.37
CA GLY A 7 16.81 44.53 -6.32
C GLY A 7 16.90 43.02 -6.13
N HIS A 8 15.89 42.48 -5.46
CA HIS A 8 15.63 41.05 -5.43
C HIS A 8 15.37 40.54 -6.85
N GLU A 9 16.39 39.90 -7.45
CA GLU A 9 16.21 39.08 -8.64
C GLU A 9 15.29 37.90 -8.30
N HIS A 10 14.10 37.88 -8.90
CA HIS A 10 13.23 36.71 -8.96
C HIS A 10 13.92 35.60 -9.74
N THR A 11 14.72 34.80 -9.06
CA THR A 11 15.32 33.57 -9.61
C THR A 11 14.30 32.42 -9.60
N PRO A 12 14.43 31.40 -10.47
CA PRO A 12 13.55 30.22 -10.54
C PRO A 12 13.40 29.43 -9.22
N ALA A 13 14.21 29.75 -8.20
CA ALA A 13 14.20 29.14 -6.88
C ALA A 13 12.89 29.36 -6.09
N THR A 14 12.04 30.33 -6.45
CA THR A 14 10.78 30.60 -5.74
C THR A 14 9.61 29.67 -6.10
N MET A 15 9.81 28.68 -6.99
CA MET A 15 8.75 27.74 -7.43
C MET A 15 8.66 26.44 -6.60
N GLU A 16 9.53 26.22 -5.61
CA GLU A 16 9.50 25.07 -4.68
C GLU A 16 8.42 25.18 -3.56
N LYS A 17 7.24 25.75 -3.84
CA LYS A 17 6.19 25.93 -2.82
C LYS A 17 5.39 24.66 -2.47
N GLY A 18 5.59 23.54 -3.18
CA GLY A 18 4.65 22.42 -3.23
C GLY A 18 4.55 21.48 -2.02
N HIS A 19 5.50 21.50 -1.06
CA HIS A 19 5.58 20.42 -0.06
C HIS A 19 4.58 20.55 1.13
N ASN A 20 4.11 21.76 1.46
CA ASN A 20 3.39 22.04 2.72
C ASN A 20 1.96 22.63 2.58
N LEU A 21 1.38 22.71 1.38
CA LEU A 21 0.19 23.53 1.12
C LEU A 21 -1.17 22.91 1.50
N LEU A 22 -1.22 21.67 1.99
CA LEU A 22 -2.49 20.92 2.13
C LEU A 22 -3.27 21.17 3.44
N TYR A 23 -2.73 21.91 4.40
CA TYR A 23 -3.46 22.26 5.63
C TYR A 23 -3.02 23.64 6.17
N LYS A 24 -3.97 24.56 6.35
CA LYS A 24 -3.90 25.60 7.39
C LYS A 24 -4.39 24.94 8.67
N GLU A 25 -3.57 24.91 9.71
CA GLU A 25 -3.99 24.55 11.06
C GLU A 25 -5.05 25.56 11.53
N GLU A 26 -6.32 25.17 11.53
CA GLU A 26 -7.33 25.81 12.38
C GLU A 26 -7.16 25.27 13.80
N ASN A 27 -6.26 25.91 14.57
CA ASN A 27 -6.37 25.95 16.02
C ASN A 27 -6.46 27.42 16.44
N GLY A 28 -7.69 27.88 16.63
CA GLY A 28 -7.96 29.09 17.39
C GLY A 28 -7.57 28.87 18.84
N SER A 29 -6.64 29.70 19.31
CA SER A 29 -6.30 29.99 20.71
C SER A 29 -5.92 28.81 21.61
N ASP A 30 -4.65 28.43 21.57
CA ASP A 30 -3.89 28.19 22.79
C ASP A 30 -2.43 28.68 22.59
N PRO A 31 -1.91 29.67 23.34
CA PRO A 31 -0.55 30.20 23.13
C PRO A 31 0.58 29.24 23.54
N TYR A 32 0.28 27.97 23.84
CA TYR A 32 1.23 27.00 24.40
C TYR A 32 1.08 25.60 23.80
N THR A 33 1.34 25.41 22.51
CA THR A 33 2.01 24.18 22.00
C THR A 33 2.36 24.37 20.54
N GLU A 34 3.64 24.61 20.24
CA GLU A 34 4.18 24.32 18.90
C GLU A 34 3.96 22.82 18.61
N GLU A 35 3.22 22.48 17.55
CA GLU A 35 3.10 21.09 17.10
C GLU A 35 4.48 20.58 16.66
N PHE A 36 5.09 19.77 17.53
CA PHE A 36 6.36 19.11 17.24
C PHE A 36 6.25 18.22 15.98
N THR A 37 6.82 18.69 14.86
CA THR A 37 6.88 17.99 13.57
C THR A 37 8.31 17.54 13.22
N TRP A 38 8.44 16.50 12.40
CA TRP A 38 9.72 15.95 11.95
C TRP A 38 9.66 15.44 10.50
N THR A 39 10.81 15.40 9.85
CA THR A 39 10.99 14.91 8.47
C THR A 39 11.14 13.37 8.40
N VAL A 40 10.94 12.78 7.22
CA VAL A 40 11.12 11.32 7.01
C VAL A 40 12.59 10.92 7.20
N GLU A 41 13.51 11.81 6.84
CA GLU A 41 14.95 11.67 7.01
C GLU A 41 15.32 11.62 8.50
N GLU A 42 14.80 12.55 9.31
CA GLU A 42 15.00 12.56 10.76
C GLU A 42 14.43 11.28 11.41
N GLU A 43 13.23 10.85 11.01
CA GLU A 43 12.64 9.60 11.52
C GLU A 43 13.51 8.39 11.16
N THR A 44 14.03 8.36 9.93
CA THR A 44 14.91 7.28 9.46
C THR A 44 16.24 7.28 10.23
N ALA A 45 16.80 8.45 10.51
CA ALA A 45 18.00 8.59 11.32
C ALA A 45 17.79 8.11 12.76
N VAL A 46 16.69 8.49 13.40
CA VAL A 46 16.29 7.99 14.74
C VAL A 46 16.16 6.48 14.73
N ARG A 47 15.47 5.92 13.73
CA ARG A 47 15.32 4.47 13.58
C ARG A 47 16.66 3.76 13.43
N HIS A 48 17.59 4.28 12.63
CA HIS A 48 18.93 3.70 12.51
C HIS A 48 19.74 3.77 13.81
N LYS A 49 19.57 4.82 14.61
CA LYS A 49 20.18 4.92 15.94
C LYS A 49 19.60 3.87 16.90
N LEU A 50 18.28 3.70 16.91
CA LEU A 50 17.62 2.62 17.65
C LEU A 50 18.16 1.25 17.21
N ASP A 51 18.26 1.02 15.89
CA ASP A 51 18.73 -0.24 15.31
C ASP A 51 20.14 -0.60 15.79
N ARG A 52 21.04 0.38 15.85
CA ARG A 52 22.45 0.19 16.26
C ARG A 52 22.63 -0.22 17.72
N VAL A 53 21.67 0.11 18.59
CA VAL A 53 21.79 -0.18 20.03
C VAL A 53 20.90 -1.35 20.44
N ILE A 54 19.61 -1.29 20.07
CA ILE A 54 18.62 -2.25 20.56
C ILE A 54 18.79 -3.62 19.90
N ILE A 55 19.03 -3.68 18.59
CA ILE A 55 19.08 -4.96 17.87
C ILE A 55 20.32 -5.77 18.24
N PRO A 56 21.55 -5.21 18.27
CA PRO A 56 22.71 -5.95 18.77
C PRO A 56 22.54 -6.40 20.22
N LEU A 57 22.01 -5.54 21.10
CA LEU A 57 21.79 -5.88 22.50
C LEU A 57 20.86 -7.10 22.66
N THR A 58 19.68 -7.06 22.03
CA THR A 58 18.71 -8.16 22.12
C THR A 58 19.23 -9.43 21.44
N THR A 59 19.96 -9.30 20.34
CA THR A 59 20.59 -10.43 19.63
C THR A 59 21.66 -11.10 20.49
N ILE A 60 22.51 -10.33 21.18
CA ILE A 60 23.56 -10.87 22.08
C ILE A 60 22.93 -11.57 23.28
N LEU A 61 21.94 -10.95 23.93
CA LEU A 61 21.25 -11.56 25.07
C LEU A 61 20.60 -12.89 24.69
N TYR A 62 19.94 -12.94 23.53
CA TYR A 62 19.33 -14.17 23.04
C TYR A 62 20.38 -15.20 22.61
N LEU A 63 21.45 -14.79 21.94
CA LEU A 63 22.56 -15.67 21.55
C LEU A 63 23.16 -16.40 22.75
N LEU A 64 23.44 -15.67 23.83
CA LEU A 64 24.07 -16.22 25.04
C LEU A 64 23.18 -17.27 25.71
N CYS A 65 21.86 -17.04 25.76
CA CYS A 65 20.93 -18.05 26.26
C CYS A 65 20.80 -19.25 25.32
N PHE A 66 20.89 -19.05 24.00
CA PHE A 66 20.73 -20.14 23.04
C PHE A 66 21.97 -21.04 22.91
N LEU A 67 23.17 -20.54 23.26
CA LEU A 67 24.44 -21.27 23.14
C LEU A 67 24.44 -22.61 23.90
N ASP A 68 23.82 -22.66 25.08
CA ASP A 68 23.73 -23.88 25.90
C ASP A 68 23.11 -25.07 25.14
N ARG A 69 22.10 -24.80 24.29
CA ARG A 69 21.42 -25.84 23.49
C ARG A 69 22.36 -26.52 22.50
N ILE A 70 23.34 -25.77 22.00
CA ILE A 70 24.41 -26.26 21.12
C ILE A 70 25.51 -26.93 21.96
N ASN A 71 25.84 -26.32 23.10
CA ASN A 71 26.94 -26.73 23.95
C ASN A 71 26.68 -28.06 24.65
N VAL A 72 25.44 -28.40 25.01
CA VAL A 72 25.10 -29.75 25.51
C VAL A 72 25.40 -30.84 24.47
N GLY A 73 25.20 -30.54 23.18
CA GLY A 73 25.56 -31.42 22.07
C GLY A 73 27.08 -31.58 21.89
N ASN A 74 27.81 -30.47 21.95
CA ASN A 74 29.28 -30.46 21.89
C ASN A 74 29.93 -31.15 23.09
N ALA A 75 29.40 -30.90 24.29
CA ALA A 75 29.86 -31.48 25.54
C ALA A 75 29.70 -32.99 25.57
N ARG A 76 28.60 -33.50 24.98
CA ARG A 76 28.32 -34.94 24.87
C ARG A 76 29.51 -35.71 24.27
N ILE A 77 30.07 -35.22 23.17
CA ILE A 77 31.20 -35.84 22.45
C ILE A 77 32.58 -35.49 23.05
N GLN A 78 32.63 -34.59 24.04
CA GLN A 78 33.85 -34.20 24.78
C GLN A 78 33.94 -34.81 26.19
N GLY A 79 33.22 -35.91 26.45
CA GLY A 79 33.34 -36.68 27.68
C GLY A 79 32.15 -36.56 28.63
N MET A 80 31.25 -35.59 28.47
CA MET A 80 30.07 -35.44 29.34
C MET A 80 29.22 -36.73 29.37
N ALA A 81 29.07 -37.39 28.22
CA ALA A 81 28.29 -38.61 28.14
C ALA A 81 28.88 -39.77 28.95
N LYS A 82 30.21 -39.81 29.07
CA LYS A 82 30.95 -40.81 29.86
C LYS A 82 30.92 -40.45 31.34
N ASP A 83 31.27 -39.19 31.67
CA ASP A 83 31.40 -38.70 33.05
C ASP A 83 30.09 -38.81 33.84
N LEU A 84 28.95 -38.55 33.18
CA LEU A 84 27.63 -38.53 33.83
C LEU A 84 26.77 -39.76 33.49
N GLY A 85 27.34 -40.75 32.80
CA GLY A 85 26.64 -41.98 32.43
C GLY A 85 25.41 -41.75 31.53
N LEU A 86 25.48 -40.80 30.59
CA LEU A 86 24.35 -40.43 29.72
C LEU A 86 24.13 -41.42 28.57
N ASN A 87 25.09 -42.32 28.31
CA ASN A 87 24.98 -43.40 27.33
C ASN A 87 24.10 -44.57 27.81
N ILE A 88 23.68 -44.57 29.08
CA ILE A 88 22.83 -45.62 29.65
C ILE A 88 21.37 -45.32 29.30
N GLY A 89 20.75 -46.19 28.51
CA GLY A 89 19.35 -46.08 28.11
C GLY A 89 19.05 -44.80 27.34
N TYR A 90 18.09 -44.00 27.82
CA TYR A 90 17.66 -42.74 27.20
C TYR A 90 17.96 -41.51 28.08
N ARG A 91 18.99 -41.60 28.95
CA ARG A 91 19.32 -40.53 29.91
C ARG A 91 19.60 -39.18 29.23
N PHE A 92 20.37 -39.16 28.13
CA PHE A 92 20.62 -37.92 27.38
C PHE A 92 19.33 -37.27 26.84
N ASN A 93 18.40 -38.08 26.33
CA ASN A 93 17.11 -37.61 25.83
C ASN A 93 16.25 -37.00 26.96
N TRP A 94 16.26 -37.58 28.17
CA TRP A 94 15.57 -37.01 29.34
C TRP A 94 16.19 -35.68 29.80
N VAL A 95 17.53 -35.62 29.89
CA VAL A 95 18.29 -34.40 30.23
C VAL A 95 17.98 -33.24 29.28
N THR A 96 17.81 -33.54 27.99
CA THR A 96 17.46 -32.52 27.00
C THR A 96 15.96 -32.21 26.98
N SER A 97 15.10 -33.18 27.29
CA SER A 97 13.64 -32.99 27.29
C SER A 97 13.13 -32.15 28.46
N ILE A 98 13.67 -32.35 29.68
CA ILE A 98 13.17 -31.66 30.88
C ILE A 98 13.28 -30.14 30.74
N PHE A 99 14.33 -29.66 30.07
CA PHE A 99 14.52 -28.26 29.73
C PHE A 99 13.31 -27.69 28.97
N TYR A 100 12.89 -28.36 27.89
CA TYR A 100 11.74 -27.91 27.08
C TYR A 100 10.40 -28.07 27.78
N ILE A 101 10.24 -29.11 28.61
CA ILE A 101 9.02 -29.31 29.41
C ILE A 101 8.84 -28.13 30.36
N VAL A 102 9.88 -27.79 31.13
CA VAL A 102 9.80 -26.67 32.08
C VAL A 102 9.67 -25.33 31.35
N TYR A 103 10.43 -25.12 30.28
CA TYR A 103 10.32 -23.94 29.43
C TYR A 103 8.87 -23.67 29.03
N MET A 104 8.16 -24.69 28.52
CA MET A 104 6.79 -24.56 28.02
C MET A 104 5.80 -24.10 29.10
N PHE A 105 5.95 -24.57 30.35
CA PHE A 105 5.08 -24.18 31.46
C PHE A 105 5.42 -22.80 32.05
N VAL A 106 6.68 -22.37 31.96
CA VAL A 106 7.16 -21.09 32.53
C VAL A 106 7.01 -19.92 31.55
N GLU A 107 6.95 -20.17 30.25
CA GLU A 107 6.85 -19.16 29.19
C GLU A 107 5.73 -18.13 29.45
N VAL A 108 4.51 -18.60 29.76
CA VAL A 108 3.35 -17.71 29.99
C VAL A 108 3.46 -16.95 31.32
N PRO A 109 3.68 -17.60 32.49
CA PRO A 109 3.88 -16.89 33.76
C PRO A 109 5.01 -15.86 33.73
N SER A 110 6.13 -16.18 33.07
CA SER A 110 7.29 -15.29 33.00
C SER A 110 6.99 -13.99 32.22
N ASN A 111 6.22 -14.06 31.13
CA ASN A 111 5.81 -12.85 30.40
C ASN A 111 4.84 -11.96 31.20
N ILE A 112 4.04 -12.53 32.10
CA ILE A 112 3.20 -11.75 33.01
C ILE A 112 4.09 -10.95 33.97
N LEU A 113 5.11 -11.60 34.55
CA LEU A 113 6.08 -10.95 35.43
C LEU A 113 6.90 -9.86 34.71
N LEU A 114 7.26 -10.10 33.44
CA LEU A 114 7.94 -9.11 32.59
C LEU A 114 7.16 -7.79 32.50
N LYS A 115 5.83 -7.86 32.35
CA LYS A 115 4.97 -6.65 32.29
C LYS A 115 4.90 -5.93 33.63
N MET A 116 4.98 -6.65 34.75
CA MET A 116 4.93 -6.06 36.08
C MET A 116 6.25 -5.40 36.49
N ILE A 117 7.38 -6.06 36.23
CA ILE A 117 8.72 -5.63 36.68
C ILE A 117 9.38 -4.69 35.66
N GLY A 118 9.03 -4.83 34.38
CA GLY A 118 9.58 -4.07 33.27
C GLY A 118 10.78 -4.78 32.59
N PRO A 119 10.94 -4.66 31.26
CA PRO A 119 11.97 -5.38 30.51
C PRO A 119 13.41 -5.08 30.94
N LYS A 120 13.69 -3.82 31.33
CA LYS A 120 15.03 -3.34 31.71
C LYS A 120 15.68 -4.14 32.83
N TYR A 121 14.89 -4.67 33.77
CA TYR A 121 15.41 -5.40 34.93
C TYR A 121 15.10 -6.89 34.85
N TYR A 122 13.92 -7.25 34.37
CA TYR A 122 13.51 -8.65 34.34
C TYR A 122 14.26 -9.48 33.29
N LEU A 123 14.48 -8.96 32.07
CA LEU A 123 15.23 -9.71 31.05
C LEU A 123 16.68 -9.94 31.46
N PRO A 124 17.43 -8.93 31.94
CA PRO A 124 18.77 -9.16 32.47
C PRO A 124 18.83 -10.12 33.66
N LEU A 125 17.83 -10.09 34.56
CA LEU A 125 17.73 -11.04 35.66
C LEU A 125 17.59 -12.48 35.17
N LEU A 126 16.74 -12.71 34.15
CA LEU A 126 16.59 -14.03 33.54
C LEU A 126 17.90 -14.50 32.88
N VAL A 127 18.57 -13.63 32.12
CA VAL A 127 19.85 -13.96 31.46
C VAL A 127 20.95 -14.23 32.49
N CYS A 128 21.02 -13.45 33.57
CA CYS A 128 21.98 -13.68 34.66
C CYS A 128 21.69 -14.98 35.41
N GLY A 129 20.42 -15.25 35.72
CA GLY A 129 20.00 -16.51 36.34
C GLY A 129 20.32 -17.71 35.46
N PHE A 130 20.08 -17.59 34.16
CA PHE A 130 20.48 -18.59 33.17
C PHE A 130 22.00 -18.83 33.16
N GLY A 131 22.80 -17.77 33.08
CA GLY A 131 24.26 -17.85 33.11
C GLY A 131 24.78 -18.51 34.39
N PHE A 132 24.17 -18.19 35.53
CA PHE A 132 24.55 -18.76 36.82
C PHE A 132 24.27 -20.27 36.88
N VAL A 133 23.08 -20.69 36.46
CA VAL A 133 22.75 -22.12 36.40
C VAL A 133 23.63 -22.86 35.38
N SER A 134 23.95 -22.22 34.26
CA SER A 134 24.90 -22.77 33.28
C SER A 134 26.28 -23.00 33.91
N MET A 135 26.81 -22.02 34.67
CA MET A 135 28.04 -22.23 35.44
C MET A 135 27.92 -23.41 36.41
N CYS A 136 26.77 -23.57 37.08
CA CYS A 136 26.53 -24.70 37.97
C CYS A 136 26.60 -26.06 37.24
N CYS A 137 26.21 -26.13 35.96
CA CYS A 137 26.35 -27.35 35.15
C CYS A 137 27.80 -27.85 35.07
N ALA A 138 28.79 -26.94 35.09
CA ALA A 138 30.20 -27.30 35.10
C ALA A 138 30.63 -28.10 36.33
N PHE A 139 29.85 -28.06 37.42
CA PHE A 139 30.14 -28.73 38.69
C PHE A 139 29.30 -29.99 38.93
N VAL A 140 28.35 -30.29 38.04
CA VAL A 140 27.46 -31.46 38.17
C VAL A 140 28.25 -32.76 38.02
N GLN A 141 28.02 -33.73 38.91
CA GLN A 141 28.71 -35.04 38.89
C GLN A 141 27.77 -36.22 38.64
N SER A 142 26.46 -36.00 38.58
CA SER A 142 25.45 -37.06 38.39
C SER A 142 24.42 -36.72 37.31
N PHE A 143 23.72 -37.74 36.84
CA PHE A 143 22.60 -37.60 35.89
C PHE A 143 21.47 -36.76 36.49
N GLU A 144 21.12 -37.00 37.75
CA GLU A 144 20.06 -36.32 38.49
C GLU A 144 20.39 -34.84 38.69
N GLY A 145 21.65 -34.53 39.00
CA GLY A 145 22.13 -33.15 39.11
C GLY A 145 22.04 -32.41 37.79
N LEU A 146 22.35 -33.07 36.67
CA LEU A 146 22.24 -32.46 35.34
C LEU A 146 20.76 -32.24 34.98
N LEU A 147 19.90 -33.21 35.27
CA LEU A 147 18.47 -33.11 35.05
C LEU A 147 17.86 -31.89 35.79
N ALA A 148 18.25 -31.70 37.07
CA ALA A 148 17.83 -30.55 37.86
C ALA A 148 18.35 -29.23 37.27
N ALA A 149 19.64 -29.14 36.93
CA ALA A 149 20.21 -27.94 36.33
C ALA A 149 19.51 -27.57 35.00
N ARG A 150 19.21 -28.57 34.15
CA ARG A 150 18.46 -28.36 32.89
C ARG A 150 17.02 -27.89 33.12
N ALA A 151 16.36 -28.37 34.17
CA ALA A 151 15.04 -27.87 34.56
C ALA A 151 15.10 -26.38 34.94
N PHE A 152 16.08 -25.97 35.76
CA PHE A 152 16.27 -24.56 36.14
C PHE A 152 16.65 -23.67 34.94
N LEU A 153 17.49 -24.15 34.02
CA LEU A 153 17.76 -23.43 32.77
C LEU A 153 16.46 -23.17 31.98
N GLY A 154 15.55 -24.15 31.94
CA GLY A 154 14.23 -23.99 31.33
C GLY A 154 13.38 -22.91 31.98
N VAL A 155 13.47 -22.74 33.30
CA VAL A 155 12.79 -21.66 34.04
C VAL A 155 13.29 -20.29 33.59
N PHE A 156 14.60 -20.10 33.52
CA PHE A 156 15.18 -18.81 33.17
C PHE A 156 15.05 -18.46 31.69
N GLU A 157 15.27 -19.43 30.79
CA GLU A 157 15.22 -19.18 29.34
C GLU A 157 13.80 -19.00 28.80
N GLY A 158 12.81 -19.66 29.42
CA GLY A 158 11.39 -19.61 29.00
C GLY A 158 10.82 -18.21 28.83
N GLY A 159 11.28 -17.25 29.63
CA GLY A 159 10.85 -15.84 29.56
C GLY A 159 11.64 -14.96 28.59
N VAL A 160 12.84 -15.37 28.17
CA VAL A 160 13.79 -14.49 27.47
C VAL A 160 13.33 -14.21 26.04
N MET A 161 13.00 -15.24 25.26
CA MET A 161 12.59 -15.09 23.85
C MET A 161 11.33 -14.23 23.69
N PRO A 162 10.18 -14.56 24.31
CA PRO A 162 8.98 -13.74 24.17
C PRO A 162 9.14 -12.37 24.81
N GLY A 163 9.95 -12.25 25.88
CA GLY A 163 10.17 -10.97 26.52
C GLY A 163 11.07 -10.02 25.73
N LEU A 164 12.09 -10.52 25.03
CA LEU A 164 12.88 -9.73 24.08
C LEU A 164 12.03 -9.29 22.88
N ALA A 165 11.14 -10.16 22.39
CA ALA A 165 10.20 -9.78 21.34
C ALA A 165 9.29 -8.63 21.79
N PHE A 166 8.73 -8.71 23.01
CA PHE A 166 7.96 -7.62 23.63
C PHE A 166 8.79 -6.34 23.78
N PHE A 167 10.02 -6.44 24.27
CA PHE A 167 10.91 -5.27 24.43
C PHE A 167 11.13 -4.50 23.12
N ILE A 168 11.34 -5.21 22.00
CA ILE A 168 11.49 -4.58 20.68
C ILE A 168 10.21 -3.84 20.27
N THR A 169 9.03 -4.36 20.63
CA THR A 169 7.74 -3.69 20.33
C THR A 169 7.61 -2.32 21.00
N CYS A 170 8.33 -2.05 22.08
CA CYS A 170 8.29 -0.76 22.76
C CYS A 170 9.02 0.37 22.01
N PHE A 171 9.83 0.07 20.98
CA PHE A 171 10.68 1.08 20.29
C PHE A 171 10.43 1.19 18.79
N TYR A 172 9.82 0.17 18.18
CA TYR A 172 9.66 0.08 16.73
C TYR A 172 8.20 0.01 16.32
N LYS A 173 7.90 0.61 15.17
CA LYS A 173 6.57 0.58 14.57
C LYS A 173 6.25 -0.83 14.09
N ARG A 174 4.95 -1.15 13.99
CA ARG A 174 4.46 -2.48 13.57
C ARG A 174 5.08 -2.99 12.25
N ASN A 175 5.24 -2.11 11.26
CA ASN A 175 5.84 -2.43 9.96
C ASN A 175 7.37 -2.53 9.98
N GLU A 176 8.02 -2.14 11.09
CA GLU A 176 9.46 -2.21 11.28
C GLU A 176 9.88 -3.49 12.05
N LEU A 177 8.97 -4.09 12.83
CA LEU A 177 9.29 -5.17 13.77
C LEU A 177 9.80 -6.45 13.09
N LEU A 178 9.27 -6.82 11.93
CA LEU A 178 9.47 -8.15 11.36
C LEU A 178 10.93 -8.43 10.98
N PHE A 179 11.55 -7.53 10.21
CA PHE A 179 12.97 -7.62 9.87
C PHE A 179 13.88 -7.70 11.11
N ARG A 180 13.57 -6.91 12.13
CA ARG A 180 14.32 -6.83 13.40
C ARG A 180 14.18 -8.10 14.24
N ILE A 181 12.97 -8.66 14.28
CA ILE A 181 12.69 -9.97 14.86
C ILE A 181 13.47 -11.05 14.11
N GLY A 182 13.51 -10.98 12.77
CA GLY A 182 14.32 -11.88 11.95
C GLY A 182 15.82 -11.84 12.27
N ILE A 183 16.38 -10.65 12.49
CA ILE A 183 17.79 -10.50 12.90
C ILE A 183 18.03 -11.16 14.26
N TYR A 184 17.23 -10.84 15.30
CA TYR A 184 17.47 -11.40 16.62
C TYR A 184 17.27 -12.92 16.64
N VAL A 185 16.24 -13.46 15.97
CA VAL A 185 16.01 -14.92 15.96
C VAL A 185 17.12 -15.66 15.20
N SER A 186 17.80 -15.00 14.26
CA SER A 186 19.01 -15.53 13.61
C SER A 186 20.19 -15.70 14.58
N ALA A 187 20.10 -15.21 15.82
CA ALA A 187 21.03 -15.56 16.87
C ALA A 187 21.07 -17.07 17.15
N ALA A 188 19.99 -17.82 16.89
CA ALA A 188 19.97 -19.26 17.07
C ALA A 188 20.95 -20.00 16.13
N SER A 189 21.00 -19.60 14.85
CA SER A 189 22.00 -20.15 13.92
C SER A 189 23.40 -19.61 14.21
N MET A 190 23.52 -18.34 14.62
CA MET A 190 24.80 -17.77 15.04
C MET A 190 25.38 -18.50 16.27
N ALA A 191 24.56 -18.85 17.26
CA ALA A 191 24.95 -19.65 18.41
C ALA A 191 25.49 -21.03 18.00
N GLY A 192 24.91 -21.65 16.95
CA GLY A 192 25.45 -22.88 16.37
C GLY A 192 26.89 -22.74 15.86
N ALA A 193 27.17 -21.65 15.15
CA ALA A 193 28.51 -21.35 14.62
C ALA A 193 29.51 -21.04 15.75
N PHE A 194 29.13 -20.20 16.71
CA PHE A 194 29.98 -19.83 17.85
C PHE A 194 30.22 -21.01 18.81
N GLY A 195 29.20 -21.83 19.08
CA GLY A 195 29.28 -22.95 20.01
C GLY A 195 30.31 -24.00 19.59
N GLY A 196 30.38 -24.35 18.29
CA GLY A 196 31.39 -25.29 17.78
C GLY A 196 32.83 -24.77 17.91
N LEU A 197 33.06 -23.49 17.60
CA LEU A 197 34.36 -22.83 17.77
C LEU A 197 34.76 -22.74 19.25
N LEU A 198 33.85 -22.25 20.09
CA LEU A 198 34.06 -22.06 21.52
C LEU A 198 34.36 -23.40 22.21
N ALA A 199 33.58 -24.44 21.92
CA ALA A 199 33.81 -25.78 22.46
C ALA A 199 35.20 -26.34 22.07
N THR A 200 35.66 -26.06 20.86
CA THR A 200 36.98 -26.49 20.39
C THR A 200 38.12 -25.80 21.14
N VAL A 201 37.99 -24.49 21.38
CA VAL A 201 39.00 -23.69 22.09
C VAL A 201 39.03 -24.05 23.58
N LEU A 202 37.87 -24.08 24.23
CA LEU A 202 37.76 -24.32 25.67
C LEU A 202 38.13 -25.75 26.08
N ALA A 203 38.00 -26.72 25.17
CA ALA A 203 38.46 -28.09 25.40
C ALA A 203 39.98 -28.24 25.46
N ARG A 204 40.75 -27.26 24.96
CA ARG A 204 42.22 -27.27 25.01
C ARG A 204 42.79 -26.69 26.30
N ILE A 205 41.95 -26.07 27.14
CA ILE A 205 42.39 -25.51 28.42
C ILE A 205 42.78 -26.68 29.35
N PRO A 206 43.99 -26.66 29.94
CA PRO A 206 44.44 -27.73 30.83
C PRO A 206 43.54 -27.83 32.08
N PRO A 207 43.45 -29.00 32.73
CA PRO A 207 42.65 -29.17 33.93
C PRO A 207 43.03 -28.18 35.04
N TRP A 208 42.04 -27.57 35.68
CA TRP A 208 42.22 -26.57 36.74
C TRP A 208 41.12 -26.71 37.80
N GLY A 209 41.33 -26.16 39.00
CA GLY A 209 40.38 -26.27 40.11
C GLY A 209 41.01 -26.80 41.40
N ILE A 210 40.16 -27.16 42.36
CA ILE A 210 40.57 -27.69 43.67
C ILE A 210 40.65 -29.23 43.56
N SER A 211 41.51 -29.88 44.35
CA SER A 211 41.73 -31.33 44.31
C SER A 211 40.47 -32.19 44.45
N THR A 212 39.42 -31.68 45.09
CA THR A 212 38.11 -32.34 45.23
C THR A 212 37.18 -32.15 44.03
N MET A 213 37.45 -31.19 43.14
CA MET A 213 36.63 -30.91 41.97
C MET A 213 37.46 -30.27 40.84
N VAL A 214 37.93 -31.12 39.93
CA VAL A 214 38.72 -30.72 38.77
C VAL A 214 37.80 -30.34 37.61
N ILE A 215 37.99 -29.13 37.08
CA ILE A 215 37.31 -28.62 35.89
C ILE A 215 38.20 -28.89 34.68
N HIS A 216 37.66 -29.62 33.71
CA HIS A 216 38.34 -29.94 32.45
C HIS A 216 37.34 -30.15 31.31
N THR A 217 37.84 -30.14 30.08
CA THR A 217 37.12 -30.52 28.86
C THR A 217 35.76 -29.82 28.71
N TRP A 218 34.66 -30.57 28.79
CA TRP A 218 33.31 -30.05 28.59
C TRP A 218 32.85 -29.11 29.71
N ARG A 219 33.39 -29.26 30.93
CA ARG A 219 33.04 -28.42 32.09
C ARG A 219 33.48 -26.97 31.87
N ASN A 220 34.58 -26.77 31.14
CA ASN A 220 35.05 -25.43 30.77
C ASN A 220 34.01 -24.68 29.91
N ILE A 221 33.29 -25.39 29.03
CA ILE A 221 32.30 -24.79 28.14
C ILE A 221 31.24 -24.06 28.96
N PHE A 222 30.56 -24.78 29.84
CA PHE A 222 29.50 -24.22 30.67
C PHE A 222 29.99 -23.20 31.69
N PHE A 223 31.20 -23.38 32.25
CA PHE A 223 31.74 -22.44 33.22
C PHE A 223 32.01 -21.07 32.57
N PHE A 224 32.78 -21.03 31.48
CA PHE A 224 33.13 -19.75 30.84
C PHE A 224 31.95 -19.11 30.12
N GLU A 225 31.13 -19.91 29.44
CA GLU A 225 29.90 -19.42 28.80
C GLU A 225 28.95 -18.83 29.84
N GLY A 226 28.69 -19.55 30.93
CA GLY A 226 27.83 -19.07 31.99
C GLY A 226 28.38 -17.82 32.69
N LEU A 227 29.70 -17.74 32.90
CA LEU A 227 30.35 -16.55 33.45
C LEU A 227 30.20 -15.33 32.54
N ILE A 228 30.48 -15.48 31.24
CA ILE A 228 30.29 -14.40 30.26
C ILE A 228 28.82 -14.00 30.22
N THR A 229 27.90 -14.97 30.25
CA THR A 229 26.45 -14.71 30.24
C THR A 229 26.00 -13.95 31.50
N CYS A 230 26.53 -14.28 32.68
CA CYS A 230 26.31 -13.53 33.91
C CYS A 230 26.83 -12.09 33.80
N LEU A 231 28.06 -11.90 33.31
CA LEU A 231 28.66 -10.57 33.18
C LEU A 231 27.86 -9.69 32.21
N VAL A 232 27.47 -10.23 31.06
CA VAL A 232 26.63 -9.52 30.08
C VAL A 232 25.23 -9.27 30.65
N GLY A 233 24.65 -10.25 31.35
CA GLY A 233 23.37 -10.10 32.05
C GLY A 233 23.41 -8.98 33.10
N LEU A 234 24.44 -8.93 33.95
CA LEU A 234 24.61 -7.86 34.95
C LEU A 234 24.90 -6.49 34.31
N GLY A 235 25.55 -6.46 33.14
CA GLY A 235 25.82 -5.24 32.37
C GLY A 235 24.63 -4.71 31.57
N ALA A 236 23.70 -5.58 31.17
CA ALA A 236 22.58 -5.23 30.30
C ALA A 236 21.66 -4.11 30.83
N PRO A 237 21.32 -4.00 32.14
CA PRO A 237 20.49 -2.91 32.65
C PRO A 237 21.09 -1.51 32.45
N PHE A 238 22.42 -1.40 32.31
CA PHE A 238 23.07 -0.11 32.04
C PHE A 238 22.88 0.34 30.59
N LEU A 239 22.79 -0.62 29.65
CA LEU A 239 22.62 -0.35 28.23
C LEU A 239 21.14 -0.30 27.83
N MET A 240 20.28 -1.07 28.50
CA MET A 240 18.88 -1.27 28.12
C MET A 240 18.00 -0.05 28.52
N PRO A 241 17.43 0.69 27.55
CA PRO A 241 16.49 1.78 27.84
C PRO A 241 15.15 1.23 28.36
N ARG A 242 14.40 2.03 29.14
CA ARG A 242 13.06 1.65 29.64
C ARG A 242 11.97 1.89 28.60
N SER A 243 12.05 3.03 27.93
CA SER A 243 11.06 3.51 26.97
C SER A 243 11.77 4.40 25.92
N PRO A 244 11.10 4.76 24.81
CA PRO A 244 11.62 5.70 23.83
C PRO A 244 12.00 7.07 24.40
N GLN A 245 11.33 7.49 25.48
CA GLN A 245 11.62 8.74 26.21
C GLN A 245 12.91 8.65 27.03
N ASP A 246 13.25 7.46 27.51
CA ASP A 246 14.42 7.18 28.36
C ASP A 246 15.65 6.67 27.58
N CYS A 247 15.69 6.89 26.26
CA CYS A 247 16.82 6.48 25.42
C CYS A 247 18.04 7.39 25.66
N TRP A 248 19.00 6.90 26.46
CA TRP A 248 20.22 7.63 26.80
C TRP A 248 21.09 8.07 25.60
N PHE A 249 21.02 7.34 24.48
CA PHE A 249 21.78 7.61 23.25
C PHE A 249 21.05 8.51 22.23
N LEU A 250 19.80 8.89 22.49
CA LEU A 250 19.05 9.83 21.68
C LEU A 250 19.09 11.23 22.32
N ASN A 251 19.18 12.27 21.49
CA ASN A 251 19.01 13.65 21.96
C ASN A 251 17.52 13.96 22.24
N GLU A 252 17.23 15.11 22.84
CA GLU A 252 15.86 15.47 23.26
C GLU A 252 14.86 15.50 22.09
N ARG A 253 15.25 16.09 20.95
CA ARG A 253 14.44 16.09 19.72
C ARG A 253 14.19 14.66 19.22
N GLU A 254 15.22 13.82 19.18
CA GLU A 254 15.14 12.44 18.73
C GLU A 254 14.28 11.57 19.66
N ARG A 255 14.31 11.80 20.98
CA ARG A 255 13.42 11.15 21.95
C ARG A 255 11.97 11.53 21.73
N MET A 256 11.70 12.81 21.45
CA MET A 256 10.36 13.28 21.10
C MET A 256 9.87 12.64 19.80
N ILE A 257 10.71 12.55 18.76
CA ILE A 257 10.40 11.81 17.52
C ILE A 257 10.12 10.34 17.82
N ALA A 258 11.00 9.66 18.56
CA ALA A 258 10.88 8.24 18.88
C ALA A 258 9.59 7.93 19.68
N THR A 259 9.15 8.86 20.51
CA THR A 259 7.93 8.73 21.32
C THR A 259 6.68 9.06 20.52
N LYS A 260 6.60 10.26 19.94
CA LYS A 260 5.42 10.72 19.19
C LYS A 260 5.16 9.86 17.96
N ARG A 261 6.21 9.31 17.31
CA ARG A 261 6.04 8.42 16.15
C ARG A 261 5.33 7.11 16.48
N LEU A 262 5.38 6.65 17.73
CA LEU A 262 4.66 5.46 18.18
C LEU A 262 3.20 5.81 18.54
N GLN A 263 2.98 6.98 19.15
CA GLN A 263 1.65 7.49 19.51
C GLN A 263 0.76 7.83 18.30
N LEU A 264 1.30 8.47 17.26
CA LEU A 264 0.51 8.95 16.09
C LEU A 264 -0.10 7.86 15.21
N LYS A 265 0.29 6.58 15.34
CA LYS A 265 -0.25 5.46 14.54
C LYS A 265 -0.90 4.35 15.36
N GLY A 266 -1.03 4.54 16.67
CA GLY A 266 -1.75 3.64 17.57
C GLY A 266 -3.27 3.81 17.47
N GLY A 267 -3.88 3.55 16.31
CA GLY A 267 -5.35 3.64 16.11
C GLY A 267 -6.19 2.62 16.90
N ALA A 268 -5.59 1.92 17.87
CA ALA A 268 -6.24 1.12 18.90
C ALA A 268 -5.40 1.32 20.17
N ASP A 269 -6.06 1.55 21.30
CA ASP A 269 -5.41 1.81 22.59
C ASP A 269 -4.37 0.71 22.87
N GLU A 270 -3.08 1.06 22.93
CA GLU A 270 -2.02 0.07 23.21
C GLU A 270 -2.15 -0.49 24.64
N ASN A 271 -2.96 0.16 25.48
CA ASN A 271 -3.36 -0.32 26.80
C ASN A 271 -4.66 -1.16 26.79
N GLU A 272 -5.17 -1.55 25.61
CA GLU A 272 -6.32 -2.46 25.50
C GLU A 272 -6.04 -3.73 26.31
N LYS A 273 -6.80 -3.89 27.39
CA LYS A 273 -6.64 -5.04 28.30
C LYS A 273 -7.07 -6.30 27.55
N VAL A 274 -6.27 -7.36 27.69
CA VAL A 274 -6.61 -8.65 27.10
C VAL A 274 -7.81 -9.26 27.83
N GLU A 275 -8.98 -9.14 27.21
CA GLU A 275 -10.20 -9.80 27.66
C GLU A 275 -10.33 -11.25 27.17
N VAL A 276 -11.20 -12.03 27.83
CA VAL A 276 -11.46 -13.44 27.50
C VAL A 276 -11.93 -13.63 26.05
N HIS A 277 -12.68 -12.67 25.52
CA HIS A 277 -13.18 -12.74 24.15
C HIS A 277 -12.04 -12.62 23.11
N HIS A 278 -10.99 -11.84 23.40
CA HIS A 278 -9.77 -11.77 22.57
C HIS A 278 -9.04 -13.10 22.53
N VAL A 279 -8.96 -13.79 23.67
CA VAL A 279 -8.36 -15.13 23.77
C VAL A 279 -9.15 -16.13 22.93
N LYS A 280 -10.48 -16.14 23.05
CA LYS A 280 -11.35 -17.00 22.25
C LYS A 280 -11.19 -16.73 20.75
N ARG A 281 -11.03 -15.47 20.33
CA ARG A 281 -10.79 -15.11 18.91
C ARG A 281 -9.44 -15.59 18.41
N ALA A 282 -8.37 -15.42 19.18
CA ALA A 282 -7.05 -15.91 18.80
C ALA A 282 -7.03 -17.43 18.65
N LEU A 283 -7.68 -18.15 19.58
CA LEU A 283 -7.79 -19.61 19.52
C LEU A 283 -8.66 -20.10 18.36
N LEU A 284 -9.74 -19.40 18.00
CA LEU A 284 -10.61 -19.78 16.88
C LEU A 284 -10.10 -19.31 15.50
N ASN A 285 -8.89 -18.75 15.42
CA ASN A 285 -8.30 -18.35 14.14
C ASN A 285 -7.61 -19.55 13.47
N ILE A 286 -8.18 -20.04 12.36
CA ILE A 286 -7.67 -21.19 11.62
C ILE A 286 -6.22 -20.98 11.16
N THR A 287 -5.84 -19.76 10.77
CA THR A 287 -4.46 -19.46 10.34
C THR A 287 -3.44 -19.64 11.46
N ASN A 288 -3.83 -19.43 12.72
CA ASN A 288 -2.96 -19.65 13.88
C ASN A 288 -2.65 -21.15 14.06
N TYR A 289 -3.58 -22.05 13.75
CA TYR A 289 -3.31 -23.50 13.79
C TYR A 289 -2.30 -23.93 12.73
N PHE A 290 -2.46 -23.44 11.49
CA PHE A 290 -1.47 -23.70 10.43
C PHE A 290 -0.07 -23.20 10.85
N CYS A 291 0.01 -22.00 11.41
CA CYS A 291 1.28 -21.42 11.82
C CYS A 291 1.87 -22.12 13.06
N ALA A 292 1.05 -22.47 14.05
CA ALA A 292 1.48 -23.18 15.26
C ALA A 292 2.00 -24.59 14.92
N LEU A 293 1.29 -25.35 14.07
CA LEU A 293 1.74 -26.67 13.63
C LEU A 293 2.96 -26.56 12.72
N GLY A 294 3.00 -25.57 11.83
CA GLY A 294 4.19 -25.30 10.99
C GLY A 294 5.42 -24.98 11.84
N PHE A 295 5.25 -24.13 12.86
CA PHE A 295 6.30 -23.84 13.83
C PHE A 295 6.69 -25.08 14.64
N PHE A 296 5.74 -25.91 15.06
CA PHE A 296 6.04 -27.16 15.76
C PHE A 296 6.97 -28.05 14.93
N PHE A 297 6.63 -28.33 13.67
CA PHE A 297 7.43 -29.20 12.81
C PHE A 297 8.80 -28.60 12.44
N ILE A 298 8.88 -27.29 12.18
CA ILE A 298 10.18 -26.65 11.91
C ILE A 298 11.08 -26.71 13.16
N ASN A 299 10.50 -26.56 14.35
CA ASN A 299 11.23 -26.56 15.60
C ASN A 299 11.77 -27.96 15.97
N ILE A 300 11.09 -29.05 15.56
CA ILE A 300 11.66 -30.41 15.65
C ILE A 300 13.04 -30.45 14.98
N THR A 301 13.13 -29.88 13.78
CA THR A 301 14.37 -29.84 13.01
C THR A 301 15.38 -28.87 13.59
N VAL A 302 14.99 -27.64 13.89
CA VAL A 302 15.91 -26.62 14.41
C VAL A 302 16.53 -27.08 15.73
N GLN A 303 15.74 -27.56 16.68
CA GLN A 303 16.29 -28.07 17.95
C GLN A 303 17.02 -29.40 17.77
N GLY A 304 16.53 -30.28 16.91
CA GLY A 304 17.16 -31.59 16.66
C GLY A 304 18.56 -31.44 16.08
N ILE A 305 18.72 -30.60 15.06
CA ILE A 305 20.03 -30.29 14.47
C ILE A 305 20.90 -29.53 15.49
N SER A 306 20.35 -28.56 16.22
CA SER A 306 21.09 -27.82 17.26
C SER A 306 21.73 -28.72 18.31
N ILE A 307 20.99 -29.72 18.79
CA ILE A 307 21.46 -30.62 19.87
C ILE A 307 22.36 -31.74 19.33
N PHE A 308 22.00 -32.35 18.19
CA PHE A 308 22.62 -33.60 17.74
C PHE A 308 23.61 -33.45 16.59
N LEU A 309 23.72 -32.29 15.94
CA LEU A 309 24.64 -32.13 14.80
C LEU A 309 26.10 -32.55 15.11
N PRO A 310 26.71 -32.17 16.26
CA PRO A 310 28.06 -32.62 16.58
C PRO A 310 28.17 -34.14 16.70
N THR A 311 27.12 -34.80 17.24
CA THR A 311 27.04 -36.26 17.35
C THR A 311 26.91 -36.90 15.97
N ILE A 312 26.00 -36.38 15.13
CA ILE A 312 25.80 -36.86 13.75
C ILE A 312 27.12 -36.77 12.96
N LEU A 313 27.84 -35.65 13.08
CA LEU A 313 29.13 -35.46 12.40
C LEU A 313 30.23 -36.38 12.95
N ASN A 314 30.25 -36.64 14.26
CA ASN A 314 31.20 -37.58 14.86
C ASN A 314 30.93 -39.03 14.37
N ASP A 315 29.66 -39.40 14.24
CA ASP A 315 29.22 -40.69 13.71
C ASP A 315 29.46 -40.87 12.19
N LEU A 316 29.83 -39.80 11.47
CA LEU A 316 30.39 -39.88 10.10
C LEU A 316 31.86 -40.32 10.06
N GLY A 317 32.48 -40.56 11.22
CA GLY A 317 33.88 -41.01 11.35
C GLY A 317 34.88 -39.89 11.58
N TRP A 318 34.42 -38.69 11.94
CA TRP A 318 35.29 -37.55 12.24
C TRP A 318 35.56 -37.43 13.74
N THR A 319 36.74 -36.93 14.11
CA THR A 319 37.09 -36.68 15.53
C THR A 319 36.19 -35.61 16.15
N ALA A 320 36.03 -35.60 17.48
CA ALA A 320 35.17 -34.62 18.15
C ALA A 320 35.51 -33.17 17.77
N THR A 321 36.80 -32.81 17.75
CA THR A 321 37.28 -31.49 17.31
C THR A 321 36.93 -31.20 15.86
N LYS A 322 37.10 -32.18 14.96
CA LYS A 322 36.76 -31.99 13.54
C LYS A 322 35.24 -31.81 13.37
N SER A 323 34.42 -32.60 14.05
CA SER A 323 32.96 -32.47 14.03
C SER A 323 32.48 -31.11 14.53
N GLN A 324 33.11 -30.57 15.57
CA GLN A 324 32.80 -29.24 16.11
C GLN A 324 33.17 -28.10 15.16
N LEU A 325 34.30 -28.21 14.45
CA LEU A 325 34.67 -27.23 13.44
C LEU A 325 33.79 -27.33 12.20
N TYR A 326 33.42 -28.55 11.79
CA TYR A 326 32.59 -28.78 10.61
C TYR A 326 31.12 -28.43 10.83
N SER A 327 30.64 -28.28 12.06
CA SER A 327 29.28 -27.75 12.31
C SER A 327 29.19 -26.24 12.03
N VAL A 328 30.30 -25.51 12.07
CA VAL A 328 30.33 -24.04 11.94
C VAL A 328 29.86 -23.55 10.57
N PRO A 329 30.37 -24.04 9.42
CA PRO A 329 30.01 -23.49 8.12
C PRO A 329 28.51 -23.61 7.77
N PRO A 330 27.82 -24.76 8.00
CA PRO A 330 26.37 -24.86 7.80
C PRO A 330 25.58 -23.79 8.58
N TYR A 331 25.95 -23.54 9.83
CA TYR A 331 25.29 -22.54 10.66
C TYR A 331 25.53 -21.10 10.19
N VAL A 332 26.75 -20.77 9.73
CA VAL A 332 27.05 -19.46 9.14
C VAL A 332 26.20 -19.23 7.89
N CYS A 333 26.13 -20.23 6.99
CA CYS A 333 25.27 -20.15 5.81
C CYS A 333 23.79 -19.98 6.19
N ALA A 334 23.31 -20.73 7.18
CA ALA A 334 21.94 -20.61 7.67
C ALA A 334 21.65 -19.22 8.26
N CYS A 335 22.59 -18.60 8.98
CA CYS A 335 22.44 -17.26 9.53
C CYS A 335 22.31 -16.20 8.41
N VAL A 336 23.22 -16.21 7.44
CA VAL A 336 23.18 -15.26 6.31
C VAL A 336 21.89 -15.42 5.50
N ILE A 337 21.49 -16.66 5.21
CA ILE A 337 20.30 -16.96 4.42
C ILE A 337 19.02 -16.62 5.21
N ALA A 338 18.95 -16.91 6.51
CA ALA A 338 17.80 -16.56 7.35
C ALA A 338 17.57 -15.05 7.39
N ILE A 339 18.63 -14.24 7.57
CA ILE A 339 18.54 -12.77 7.55
C ILE A 339 18.14 -12.28 6.15
N GLY A 340 18.75 -12.82 5.08
CA GLY A 340 18.42 -12.46 3.71
C GLY A 340 16.96 -12.77 3.35
N ILE A 341 16.46 -13.93 3.74
CA ILE A 341 15.06 -14.31 3.54
C ILE A 341 14.14 -13.43 4.37
N ALA A 342 14.45 -13.14 5.64
CA ALA A 342 13.66 -12.22 6.44
C ALA A 342 13.52 -10.85 5.76
N PHE A 343 14.62 -10.30 5.23
CA PHE A 343 14.63 -9.05 4.47
C PHE A 343 13.76 -9.10 3.20
N VAL A 344 13.94 -10.12 2.36
CA VAL A 344 13.20 -10.24 1.09
C VAL A 344 11.72 -10.54 1.34
N SER A 345 11.42 -11.38 2.33
CA SER A 345 10.07 -11.72 2.78
C SER A 345 9.34 -10.48 3.30
N ASP A 346 10.04 -9.58 4.01
CA ASP A 346 9.55 -8.26 4.42
C ASP A 346 9.24 -7.36 3.23
N LYS A 347 10.18 -7.23 2.30
CA LYS A 347 10.02 -6.34 1.14
C LYS A 347 8.90 -6.77 0.21
N THR A 348 8.63 -8.07 0.12
CA THR A 348 7.66 -8.63 -0.84
C THR A 348 6.31 -8.97 -0.24
N ASN A 349 6.19 -8.97 1.10
CA ASN A 349 4.99 -9.41 1.85
C ASN A 349 4.46 -10.81 1.44
N ARG A 350 5.34 -11.69 0.93
CA ARG A 350 5.00 -13.02 0.36
C ARG A 350 5.41 -14.18 1.26
N ARG A 351 5.05 -14.11 2.55
CA ARG A 351 5.56 -15.01 3.61
C ARG A 351 5.42 -16.49 3.29
N GLY A 352 4.20 -16.91 2.93
CA GLY A 352 3.91 -18.32 2.61
C GLY A 352 4.77 -18.87 1.47
N ILE A 353 5.07 -18.07 0.44
CA ILE A 353 5.87 -18.53 -0.71
C ILE A 353 7.31 -18.81 -0.30
N TYR A 354 7.91 -17.93 0.51
CA TYR A 354 9.26 -18.19 1.02
C TYR A 354 9.28 -19.42 1.91
N LEU A 355 8.29 -19.59 2.80
CA LEU A 355 8.12 -20.82 3.61
C LEU A 355 8.11 -22.09 2.77
N VAL A 356 7.36 -22.10 1.66
CA VAL A 356 7.36 -23.21 0.71
C VAL A 356 8.73 -23.41 0.07
N LEU A 357 9.33 -22.36 -0.47
CA LEU A 357 10.57 -22.44 -1.25
C LEU A 357 11.76 -22.95 -0.43
N PHE A 358 11.96 -22.44 0.79
CA PHE A 358 13.15 -22.79 1.56
C PHE A 358 13.00 -24.15 2.27
N THR A 359 11.78 -24.63 2.49
CA THR A 359 11.55 -25.97 3.07
C THR A 359 12.01 -27.08 2.12
N LEU A 360 12.03 -26.82 0.80
CA LEU A 360 12.48 -27.79 -0.22
C LEU A 360 13.95 -28.23 -0.04
N PRO A 361 14.94 -27.31 0.14
CA PRO A 361 16.28 -27.68 0.56
C PRO A 361 16.31 -28.59 1.80
N ALA A 362 15.52 -28.32 2.83
CA ALA A 362 15.53 -29.15 4.04
C ALA A 362 15.01 -30.57 3.78
N ILE A 363 13.97 -30.72 2.95
CA ILE A 363 13.47 -32.03 2.50
C ILE A 363 14.58 -32.78 1.73
N ALA A 364 15.23 -32.11 0.77
CA ALA A 364 16.33 -32.71 0.00
C ALA A 364 17.50 -33.12 0.91
N GLY A 365 17.86 -32.26 1.86
CA GLY A 365 18.93 -32.54 2.81
C GLY A 365 18.63 -33.75 3.71
N PHE A 366 17.44 -33.85 4.30
CA PHE A 366 17.07 -35.03 5.09
C PHE A 366 16.94 -36.30 4.26
N ALA A 367 16.49 -36.20 3.00
CA ALA A 367 16.52 -37.33 2.09
C ALA A 367 17.97 -37.82 1.84
N ILE A 368 18.90 -36.89 1.61
CA ILE A 368 20.32 -37.22 1.50
C ILE A 368 20.83 -37.91 2.77
N LEU A 369 20.58 -37.36 3.96
CA LEU A 369 21.03 -37.98 5.23
C LEU A 369 20.43 -39.38 5.43
N ARG A 370 19.19 -39.60 4.98
CA ARG A 370 18.48 -40.87 5.14
C ARG A 370 18.98 -41.98 4.21
N TRP A 371 19.36 -41.66 2.97
CA TRP A 371 19.65 -42.66 1.94
C TRP A 371 21.09 -42.65 1.43
N ALA A 372 21.78 -41.52 1.40
CA ALA A 372 23.18 -41.50 0.99
C ALA A 372 24.05 -42.25 2.00
N THR A 373 25.12 -42.88 1.54
CA THR A 373 26.11 -43.58 2.36
C THR A 373 27.41 -42.81 2.50
N ASP A 374 27.75 -41.98 1.51
CA ASP A 374 28.99 -41.19 1.49
C ASP A 374 28.96 -40.07 2.57
N PRO A 375 29.99 -39.97 3.44
CA PRO A 375 30.08 -38.94 4.48
C PRO A 375 30.08 -37.50 3.97
N ASN A 376 30.73 -37.22 2.82
CA ASN A 376 30.81 -35.87 2.26
C ASN A 376 29.48 -35.44 1.67
N VAL A 377 28.77 -36.37 1.00
CA VAL A 377 27.41 -36.13 0.49
C VAL A 377 26.44 -35.87 1.65
N ARG A 378 26.53 -36.64 2.74
CA ARG A 378 25.75 -36.39 3.97
C ARG A 378 26.06 -35.03 4.58
N TYR A 379 27.32 -34.61 4.57
CA TYR A 379 27.71 -33.27 5.01
C TYR A 379 27.09 -32.17 4.13
N GLY A 380 27.07 -32.34 2.81
CA GLY A 380 26.32 -31.46 1.91
C GLY A 380 24.83 -31.40 2.23
N GLY A 381 24.22 -32.53 2.62
CA GLY A 381 22.83 -32.57 3.08
C GLY A 381 22.57 -31.73 4.33
N ILE A 382 23.54 -31.61 5.24
CA ILE A 382 23.45 -30.77 6.45
C ILE A 382 23.37 -29.28 6.08
N PHE A 383 24.11 -28.82 5.06
CA PHE A 383 23.95 -27.45 4.56
C PHE A 383 22.52 -27.20 4.09
N LEU A 384 21.96 -28.12 3.29
CA LEU A 384 20.60 -27.97 2.79
C LEU A 384 19.54 -27.96 3.91
N ILE A 385 19.72 -28.78 4.95
CA ILE A 385 18.86 -28.78 6.15
C ILE A 385 18.94 -27.44 6.87
N THR A 386 20.15 -26.96 7.16
CA THR A 386 20.33 -25.76 7.99
C THR A 386 19.82 -24.50 7.28
N ILE A 387 20.10 -24.33 5.98
CA ILE A 387 19.59 -23.19 5.20
C ILE A 387 18.07 -23.25 5.00
N GLY A 388 17.48 -24.44 5.01
CA GLY A 388 16.06 -24.65 4.79
C GLY A 388 15.21 -24.76 6.07
N ALA A 389 15.80 -24.95 7.25
CA ALA A 389 15.00 -25.05 8.47
C ALA A 389 14.96 -23.75 9.27
N PHE A 390 16.10 -23.08 9.40
CA PHE A 390 16.27 -21.92 10.28
C PHE A 390 15.43 -20.69 9.91
N PRO A 391 15.13 -20.40 8.63
CA PRO A 391 14.23 -19.29 8.28
C PRO A 391 12.77 -19.50 8.71
N GLY A 392 12.34 -20.74 8.96
CA GLY A 392 10.92 -21.06 9.11
C GLY A 392 10.28 -20.69 10.44
N GLY A 393 11.04 -20.74 11.55
CA GLY A 393 10.55 -20.28 12.86
C GLY A 393 10.07 -18.82 12.82
N PRO A 394 10.94 -17.86 12.46
CA PRO A 394 10.54 -16.45 12.25
C PRO A 394 9.39 -16.29 11.26
N GLY A 395 9.41 -17.07 10.17
CA GLY A 395 8.41 -17.01 9.11
C GLY A 395 6.98 -17.32 9.60
N PHE A 396 6.78 -18.42 10.33
CA PHE A 396 5.46 -18.80 10.85
C PHE A 396 4.97 -17.87 11.95
N LEU A 397 5.85 -17.47 12.87
CA LEU A 397 5.50 -16.54 13.95
C LEU A 397 4.99 -15.21 13.37
N THR A 398 5.71 -14.70 12.38
CA THR A 398 5.37 -13.48 11.65
C THR A 398 4.07 -13.61 10.88
N TRP A 399 3.85 -14.74 10.21
CA TRP A 399 2.64 -14.95 9.42
C TRP A 399 1.39 -15.02 10.30
N ALA A 400 1.47 -15.63 11.49
CA ALA A 400 0.39 -15.62 12.47
C ALA A 400 0.09 -14.19 12.98
N ALA A 401 1.14 -13.43 13.32
CA ALA A 401 0.98 -12.06 13.79
C ALA A 401 0.25 -11.14 12.78
N ASN A 402 0.52 -11.34 11.49
CA ASN A 402 -0.11 -10.58 10.41
C ASN A 402 -1.58 -10.95 10.17
N ASN A 403 -1.97 -12.20 10.46
CA ASN A 403 -3.35 -12.66 10.36
C ASN A 403 -4.18 -12.40 11.62
N ALA A 404 -3.56 -11.83 12.66
CA ALA A 404 -4.24 -11.41 13.88
C ALA A 404 -4.46 -9.89 13.85
N ALA A 405 -5.74 -9.49 13.81
CA ALA A 405 -6.15 -8.09 13.87
C ALA A 405 -6.52 -7.71 15.31
N GLY A 406 -6.13 -6.50 15.72
CA GLY A 406 -6.26 -6.04 17.11
C GLY A 406 -4.99 -6.30 17.93
N PRO A 407 -4.50 -5.33 18.73
CA PRO A 407 -3.33 -5.49 19.60
C PRO A 407 -3.45 -6.69 20.55
N ALA A 408 -4.59 -6.82 21.24
CA ALA A 408 -4.82 -7.89 22.19
C ALA A 408 -4.83 -9.28 21.53
N VAL A 409 -5.59 -9.45 20.44
CA VAL A 409 -5.67 -10.74 19.70
C VAL A 409 -4.33 -11.14 19.11
N ARG A 410 -3.52 -10.18 18.62
CA ARG A 410 -2.18 -10.44 18.10
C ARG A 410 -1.21 -10.90 19.19
N SER A 411 -1.24 -10.25 20.36
CA SER A 411 -0.43 -10.67 21.50
C SER A 411 -0.76 -12.10 21.93
N VAL A 412 -2.04 -12.47 21.96
CA VAL A 412 -2.45 -13.84 22.30
C VAL A 412 -2.06 -14.83 21.19
N SER A 413 -2.26 -14.46 19.93
CA SER A 413 -1.94 -15.33 18.77
C SER A 413 -0.45 -15.67 18.69
N THR A 414 0.41 -14.67 18.89
CA THR A 414 1.87 -14.87 18.86
C THR A 414 2.36 -15.72 20.03
N ALA A 415 1.86 -15.47 21.24
CA ALA A 415 2.17 -16.31 22.41
C ALA A 415 1.72 -17.76 22.18
N TYR A 416 0.47 -17.97 21.75
CA TYR A 416 -0.09 -19.28 21.47
C TYR A 416 0.73 -20.09 20.44
N VAL A 417 1.14 -19.45 19.35
CA VAL A 417 1.94 -20.09 18.29
C VAL A 417 3.32 -20.50 18.81
N VAL A 418 3.98 -19.65 19.61
CA VAL A 418 5.28 -19.99 20.21
C VAL A 418 5.14 -21.13 21.21
N THR A 419 4.16 -21.06 22.12
CA THR A 419 3.96 -22.09 23.15
C THR A 419 3.72 -23.48 22.53
N LEU A 420 2.82 -23.59 21.54
CA LEU A 420 2.61 -24.86 20.82
C LEU A 420 3.83 -25.25 19.98
N GLY A 421 4.49 -24.28 19.36
CA GLY A 421 5.69 -24.48 18.59
C GLY A 421 6.85 -25.07 19.41
N THR A 422 6.99 -24.65 20.67
CA THR A 422 8.04 -25.11 21.57
C THR A 422 7.88 -26.58 21.98
N ALA A 423 6.67 -27.13 21.96
CA ALA A 423 6.46 -28.57 22.15
C ALA A 423 7.22 -29.41 21.11
N GLY A 424 7.53 -28.85 19.93
CA GLY A 424 8.37 -29.48 18.92
C GLY A 424 9.80 -29.76 19.41
N GLY A 425 10.31 -28.94 20.34
CA GLY A 425 11.60 -29.16 21.00
C GLY A 425 11.62 -30.43 21.85
N ILE A 426 10.50 -30.76 22.51
CA ILE A 426 10.36 -32.02 23.25
C ILE A 426 10.44 -33.19 22.26
N LEU A 427 9.74 -33.15 21.13
CA LEU A 427 9.83 -34.23 20.15
C LEU A 427 11.23 -34.31 19.51
N ALA A 428 11.88 -33.17 19.30
CA ALA A 428 13.23 -33.08 18.73
C ALA A 428 14.25 -33.92 19.51
N THR A 429 14.20 -33.87 20.84
CA THR A 429 15.13 -34.61 21.71
C THR A 429 14.98 -36.12 21.56
N TRP A 430 13.85 -36.62 21.08
CA TRP A 430 13.59 -38.05 20.86
C TRP A 430 13.79 -38.50 19.41
N THR A 431 14.12 -37.60 18.49
CA THR A 431 14.39 -37.98 17.09
C THR A 431 15.68 -38.77 16.94
N TYR A 432 16.72 -38.44 17.71
CA TYR A 432 18.03 -39.11 17.66
C TYR A 432 18.25 -39.93 18.92
N THR A 433 18.13 -41.26 18.80
CA THR A 433 18.29 -42.19 19.94
C THR A 433 19.50 -43.09 19.76
N ILE A 434 20.06 -43.59 20.86
CA ILE A 434 21.24 -44.45 20.87
C ILE A 434 21.00 -45.76 20.07
N LYS A 435 19.75 -46.28 20.07
CA LYS A 435 19.40 -47.50 19.32
C LYS A 435 19.49 -47.36 17.81
N ASP A 436 19.34 -46.14 17.29
CA ASP A 436 19.35 -45.83 15.86
C ASP A 436 20.71 -45.30 15.39
N ALA A 437 21.64 -45.04 16.33
CA ALA A 437 23.02 -44.67 16.02
C ALA A 437 23.74 -45.83 15.30
N PRO A 438 24.74 -45.55 14.43
CA PRO A 438 25.22 -44.24 14.01
C PRO A 438 24.48 -43.67 12.79
N LYS A 439 23.51 -44.41 12.22
CA LYS A 439 22.87 -44.05 10.93
C LYS A 439 21.61 -43.20 11.08
N TYR A 440 21.00 -43.18 12.27
CA TYR A 440 19.83 -42.40 12.65
C TYR A 440 18.69 -42.42 11.62
N LYS A 441 18.37 -43.60 11.10
CA LYS A 441 17.39 -43.75 10.01
C LYS A 441 16.02 -43.25 10.43
N ASN A 442 15.57 -43.57 11.64
CA ASN A 442 14.29 -43.13 12.18
C ASN A 442 14.31 -41.63 12.44
N GLY A 443 15.39 -41.10 13.03
CA GLY A 443 15.54 -39.67 13.28
C GLY A 443 15.49 -38.81 12.03
N HIS A 444 16.22 -39.21 10.98
CA HIS A 444 16.18 -38.54 9.69
C HIS A 444 14.82 -38.68 9.01
N THR A 445 14.14 -39.83 9.16
CA THR A 445 12.79 -40.04 8.60
C THR A 445 11.75 -39.15 9.29
N ILE A 446 11.77 -39.06 10.63
CA ILE A 446 10.85 -38.19 11.39
C ILE A 446 11.02 -36.73 10.95
N ASN A 447 12.25 -36.27 10.82
CA ASN A 447 12.52 -34.91 10.36
C ASN A 447 12.14 -34.69 8.90
N LEU A 448 12.39 -35.66 8.01
CA LEU A 448 11.96 -35.60 6.61
C LEU A 448 10.44 -35.45 6.50
N VAL A 449 9.69 -36.31 7.21
CA VAL A 449 8.22 -36.23 7.26
C VAL A 449 7.78 -34.90 7.87
N GLY A 450 8.43 -34.43 8.93
CA GLY A 450 8.18 -33.12 9.53
C GLY A 450 8.32 -31.98 8.52
N GLN A 451 9.38 -31.97 7.70
CA GLN A 451 9.58 -30.95 6.67
C GLN A 451 8.55 -31.06 5.53
N ILE A 452 8.11 -32.27 5.16
CA ILE A 452 6.99 -32.44 4.22
C ILE A 452 5.69 -31.88 4.83
N CYS A 453 5.44 -32.11 6.12
CA CYS A 453 4.31 -31.50 6.82
C CYS A 453 4.40 -29.96 6.82
N VAL A 454 5.59 -29.38 7.03
CA VAL A 454 5.80 -27.93 6.91
C VAL A 454 5.42 -27.43 5.52
N LEU A 455 5.84 -28.13 4.46
CA LEU A 455 5.49 -27.79 3.08
C LEU A 455 3.97 -27.84 2.85
N VAL A 456 3.32 -28.93 3.25
CA VAL A 456 1.87 -29.12 3.10
C VAL A 456 1.09 -28.08 3.90
N LEU A 457 1.48 -27.79 5.15
CA LEU A 457 0.84 -26.77 5.98
C LEU A 457 1.03 -25.37 5.41
N SER A 458 2.21 -25.07 4.86
CA SER A 458 2.47 -23.77 4.21
C SER A 458 1.61 -23.58 2.97
N VAL A 459 1.54 -24.60 2.09
CA VAL A 459 0.68 -24.57 0.90
C VAL A 459 -0.80 -24.52 1.30
N GLY A 460 -1.21 -25.35 2.27
CA GLY A 460 -2.58 -25.39 2.79
C GLY A 460 -3.01 -24.05 3.38
N CYS A 461 -2.13 -23.38 4.13
CA CYS A 461 -2.38 -22.04 4.66
C CYS A 461 -2.51 -20.99 3.54
N ILE A 462 -1.67 -21.03 2.50
CA ILE A 462 -1.82 -20.16 1.31
C ILE A 462 -3.18 -20.39 0.65
N VAL A 463 -3.55 -21.65 0.41
CA VAL A 463 -4.82 -22.02 -0.23
C VAL A 463 -6.00 -21.57 0.62
N TYR A 464 -5.96 -21.80 1.93
CA TYR A 464 -6.99 -21.36 2.87
C TYR A 464 -7.14 -19.84 2.88
N CYS A 465 -6.03 -19.09 2.96
CA CYS A 465 -6.06 -17.63 2.91
C CYS A 465 -6.67 -17.15 1.59
N LYS A 466 -6.24 -17.71 0.45
CA LYS A 466 -6.82 -17.39 -0.87
C LYS A 466 -8.32 -17.71 -0.94
N TRP A 467 -8.74 -18.83 -0.39
CA TRP A 467 -10.14 -19.23 -0.36
C TRP A 467 -10.99 -18.29 0.49
N GLU A 468 -10.57 -17.97 1.72
CA GLU A 468 -11.31 -17.08 2.62
C GLU A 468 -11.35 -15.65 2.06
N ASN A 469 -10.26 -15.16 1.44
CA ASN A 469 -10.25 -13.88 0.74
C ASN A 469 -11.26 -13.88 -0.41
N ARG A 470 -11.29 -14.94 -1.23
CA ARG A 470 -12.29 -15.08 -2.31
C ARG A 470 -13.72 -15.12 -1.78
N GLN A 471 -13.97 -15.70 -0.59
CA GLN A 471 -15.30 -15.64 0.02
C GLN A 471 -15.69 -14.22 0.47
N ARG A 472 -14.71 -13.42 0.93
CA ARG A 472 -14.91 -12.00 1.28
C ARG A 472 -15.19 -11.16 0.03
N ASP A 473 -14.39 -11.33 -1.02
CA ASP A 473 -14.56 -10.63 -2.29
C ASP A 473 -15.93 -10.92 -2.95
N MET A 474 -16.51 -12.10 -2.68
CA MET A 474 -17.85 -12.48 -3.13
C MET A 474 -18.99 -11.95 -2.23
N GLY A 475 -18.70 -11.13 -1.21
CA GLY A 475 -19.68 -10.60 -0.25
C GLY A 475 -20.30 -11.63 0.70
N LYS A 476 -19.86 -12.90 0.67
CA LYS A 476 -20.45 -13.97 1.49
C LYS A 476 -20.17 -13.82 2.99
N ARG A 477 -19.28 -12.90 3.36
CA ARG A 477 -18.93 -12.59 4.76
C ARG A 477 -19.56 -11.29 5.27
N ASP A 478 -20.30 -10.58 4.43
CA ASP A 478 -20.86 -9.24 4.75
C ASP A 478 -21.95 -9.31 5.81
N HIS A 479 -22.59 -10.47 5.98
CA HIS A 479 -23.50 -10.73 7.11
C HIS A 479 -22.87 -10.46 8.49
N ARG A 480 -21.53 -10.43 8.59
CA ARG A 480 -20.80 -10.12 9.82
C ARG A 480 -20.85 -8.63 10.18
N LEU A 481 -21.19 -7.76 9.23
CA LEU A 481 -21.36 -6.32 9.42
C LEU A 481 -22.72 -5.96 10.04
N ASN A 482 -23.65 -6.93 10.13
CA ASN A 482 -24.95 -6.76 10.75
C ASN A 482 -24.80 -6.78 12.28
N GLY A 483 -24.36 -5.66 12.85
CA GLY A 483 -24.18 -5.47 14.29
C GLY A 483 -24.03 -3.99 14.65
N THR A 484 -23.93 -3.70 15.94
CA THR A 484 -23.62 -2.34 16.42
C THR A 484 -22.23 -1.90 15.95
N GLU A 485 -21.97 -0.59 15.80
CA GLU A 485 -20.66 -0.07 15.39
C GLU A 485 -19.49 -0.62 16.24
N ALA A 486 -19.73 -0.78 17.54
CA ALA A 486 -18.77 -1.39 18.46
C ALA A 486 -18.48 -2.86 18.09
N GLN A 487 -19.50 -3.65 17.75
CA GLN A 487 -19.33 -5.05 17.32
C GLN A 487 -18.62 -5.15 15.97
N VAL A 488 -18.91 -4.25 15.03
CA VAL A 488 -18.28 -4.22 13.70
C VAL A 488 -16.79 -3.85 13.82
N LYS A 489 -16.46 -2.83 14.62
CA LYS A 489 -15.08 -2.43 14.92
C LYS A 489 -14.28 -3.56 15.59
N ASP A 490 -14.96 -4.41 16.34
CA ASP A 490 -14.40 -5.51 17.11
C ASP A 490 -14.29 -6.83 16.31
N LEU A 491 -14.75 -6.89 15.05
CA LEU A 491 -14.65 -8.09 14.20
C LEU A 491 -13.20 -8.54 13.92
N GLY A 492 -12.24 -7.61 13.97
CA GLY A 492 -10.82 -7.90 13.78
C GLY A 492 -10.53 -8.65 12.47
N TYR A 493 -9.90 -9.83 12.56
CA TYR A 493 -9.50 -10.62 11.38
C TYR A 493 -10.70 -11.20 10.62
N ARG A 494 -11.91 -11.18 11.21
CA ARG A 494 -13.15 -11.66 10.60
C ARG A 494 -13.88 -10.60 9.79
N HIS A 495 -13.43 -9.35 9.87
CA HIS A 495 -13.98 -8.23 9.12
C HIS A 495 -13.88 -8.53 7.61
N PRO A 496 -14.93 -8.29 6.81
CA PRO A 496 -14.91 -8.50 5.36
C PRO A 496 -13.75 -7.76 4.68
N ASP A 497 -13.47 -6.53 5.10
CA ASP A 497 -12.36 -5.71 4.58
C ASP A 497 -10.99 -5.99 5.21
N HIS A 498 -10.83 -7.03 6.03
CA HIS A 498 -9.52 -7.35 6.61
C HIS A 498 -8.53 -7.76 5.49
N PRO A 499 -7.35 -7.11 5.40
CA PRO A 499 -6.46 -7.27 4.25
C PRO A 499 -6.02 -8.74 4.04
N PRO A 500 -5.89 -9.18 2.78
CA PRO A 500 -5.56 -10.57 2.44
C PRO A 500 -4.13 -10.95 2.86
N ALA A 501 -3.97 -12.07 3.57
CA ALA A 501 -2.67 -12.56 4.06
C ALA A 501 -1.85 -13.43 3.08
N ALA A 502 -2.31 -13.58 1.83
CA ALA A 502 -1.58 -14.25 0.75
C ALA A 502 -1.93 -13.58 -0.59
N PRO A 503 -0.96 -13.17 -1.42
CA PRO A 503 -1.29 -12.40 -2.60
C PRO A 503 -1.82 -13.27 -3.75
N ALA A 504 -2.77 -12.65 -4.48
CA ALA A 504 -3.13 -13.01 -5.83
C ALA A 504 -1.89 -13.07 -6.73
N CYS A 505 -1.93 -13.97 -7.72
CA CYS A 505 -0.91 -14.10 -8.75
C CYS A 505 -0.76 -12.78 -9.53
N LEU A 506 0.48 -12.48 -9.93
CA LEU A 506 0.84 -11.67 -11.10
C LEU A 506 -0.02 -10.42 -11.36
N SER A 507 0.10 -9.41 -10.50
CA SER A 507 -0.10 -8.01 -10.91
C SER A 507 0.75 -7.06 -10.06
N SER A 508 1.93 -6.72 -10.59
CA SER A 508 2.68 -5.46 -10.42
C SER A 508 3.15 -4.93 -9.02
N PRO A 509 4.30 -4.23 -8.96
CA PRO A 509 4.86 -3.73 -7.70
C PRO A 509 4.06 -2.58 -7.10
N LEU A 510 3.96 -2.60 -5.76
CA LEU A 510 3.60 -1.49 -4.85
C LEU A 510 2.50 -0.55 -5.37
N VAL A 511 1.26 -0.97 -5.23
CA VAL A 511 0.14 -0.03 -5.19
C VAL A 511 -0.03 0.36 -3.73
N LEU A 512 0.53 1.52 -3.36
CA LEU A 512 -0.07 2.34 -2.31
C LEU A 512 -1.56 2.40 -2.64
N THR A 513 -2.45 1.93 -1.77
CA THR A 513 -3.89 2.08 -1.99
C THR A 513 -4.21 3.56 -1.99
N MET A 514 -4.21 4.15 -3.19
CA MET A 514 -4.53 5.55 -3.45
C MET A 514 -6.01 5.67 -3.78
N SER A 515 -6.60 6.79 -3.35
CA SER A 515 -8.00 7.14 -3.57
C SER A 515 -8.12 8.21 -4.66
N THR A 516 -7.63 7.91 -5.88
CA THR A 516 -7.92 8.79 -7.02
C THR A 516 -9.22 8.36 -7.69
N THR A 517 -10.21 9.23 -7.71
CA THR A 517 -11.47 9.06 -8.43
C THR A 517 -11.51 9.98 -9.63
N VAL A 518 -11.86 9.46 -10.81
CA VAL A 518 -11.91 10.21 -12.06
C VAL A 518 -13.35 10.28 -12.57
N VAL A 519 -13.82 11.47 -12.94
CA VAL A 519 -15.15 11.69 -13.53
C VAL A 519 -14.99 12.13 -14.99
N LEU A 520 -15.41 11.30 -15.94
CA LEU A 520 -15.27 11.53 -17.38
C LEU A 520 -16.64 11.54 -18.08
N GLY A 521 -16.77 12.32 -19.15
CA GLY A 521 -17.97 12.32 -19.99
C GLY A 521 -17.91 11.19 -20.99
N ALA A 522 -19.00 10.45 -21.17
CA ALA A 522 -19.04 9.27 -22.02
C ALA A 522 -19.69 9.51 -23.40
N GLN A 523 -20.14 10.73 -23.69
CA GLN A 523 -20.85 11.09 -24.93
C GLN A 523 -20.18 12.32 -25.58
N TRP A 524 -20.93 13.31 -26.06
CA TRP A 524 -20.44 14.55 -26.69
C TRP A 524 -20.53 15.78 -25.78
N GLY A 525 -20.34 15.60 -24.47
CA GLY A 525 -20.33 16.70 -23.51
C GLY A 525 -21.70 16.98 -22.90
N ASP A 526 -21.71 17.90 -21.92
CA ASP A 526 -22.92 18.34 -21.20
C ASP A 526 -23.70 17.22 -20.49
N GLU A 527 -23.05 16.11 -20.13
CA GLU A 527 -23.68 14.98 -19.42
C GLU A 527 -23.98 15.27 -17.95
N GLY A 528 -23.63 16.45 -17.43
CA GLY A 528 -23.85 16.78 -16.02
C GLY A 528 -22.75 16.28 -15.08
N LYS A 529 -21.50 16.17 -15.56
CA LYS A 529 -20.32 15.82 -14.75
C LYS A 529 -20.16 16.69 -13.51
N GLY A 530 -20.42 17.99 -13.66
CA GLY A 530 -20.27 18.99 -12.59
C GLY A 530 -21.05 18.63 -11.32
N LYS A 531 -22.28 18.10 -11.45
CA LYS A 531 -23.10 17.68 -10.31
C LYS A 531 -22.45 16.54 -9.52
N LEU A 532 -21.97 15.50 -10.21
CA LEU A 532 -21.29 14.40 -9.53
C LEU A 532 -19.95 14.84 -8.97
N ALA A 533 -19.20 15.65 -9.72
CA ALA A 533 -17.93 16.19 -9.26
C ALA A 533 -18.12 17.02 -7.97
N ASP A 534 -19.17 17.84 -7.87
CA ASP A 534 -19.54 18.55 -6.64
C ASP A 534 -19.88 17.59 -5.47
N ILE A 535 -20.69 16.56 -5.71
CA ILE A 535 -21.01 15.56 -4.68
C ILE A 535 -19.74 14.88 -4.15
N LEU A 536 -18.85 14.44 -5.06
CA LEU A 536 -17.59 13.77 -4.70
C LEU A 536 -16.54 14.73 -4.13
N ALA A 537 -16.61 16.02 -4.48
CA ALA A 537 -15.66 17.03 -4.02
C ALA A 537 -15.76 17.26 -2.50
N HIS A 538 -16.90 16.99 -1.87
CA HIS A 538 -17.06 17.10 -0.41
C HIS A 538 -16.13 16.16 0.36
N GLU A 539 -15.85 14.98 -0.19
CA GLU A 539 -14.96 13.98 0.41
C GLU A 539 -13.51 14.07 -0.10
N SER A 540 -13.25 15.03 -1.00
CA SER A 540 -11.98 15.17 -1.70
C SER A 540 -11.13 16.29 -1.11
N GLN A 541 -9.87 15.98 -0.82
CA GLN A 541 -8.89 16.96 -0.35
C GLN A 541 -8.28 17.75 -1.50
N ILE A 542 -8.22 17.13 -2.69
CA ILE A 542 -7.70 17.77 -3.91
C ILE A 542 -8.66 17.51 -5.06
N CYS A 543 -9.02 18.56 -5.80
CA CYS A 543 -9.75 18.47 -7.05
C CYS A 543 -8.88 18.99 -8.21
N CYS A 544 -8.73 18.19 -9.25
CA CYS A 544 -7.82 18.43 -10.35
C CYS A 544 -8.54 18.53 -11.68
N ARG A 545 -8.13 19.48 -12.53
CA ARG A 545 -8.43 19.50 -13.96
C ARG A 545 -7.20 19.04 -14.73
N ALA A 546 -7.34 18.01 -15.56
CA ALA A 546 -6.19 17.40 -16.23
C ALA A 546 -5.89 17.96 -17.63
N GLN A 547 -6.93 18.39 -18.35
CA GLN A 547 -6.88 18.71 -19.77
C GLN A 547 -7.94 19.74 -20.14
N GLY A 548 -7.90 20.21 -21.38
CA GLY A 548 -8.82 21.21 -21.92
C GLY A 548 -8.46 22.62 -21.46
N GLY A 549 -9.37 23.56 -21.67
CA GLY A 549 -9.23 24.94 -21.23
C GLY A 549 -10.54 25.50 -20.69
N ASN A 550 -10.74 26.80 -20.86
CA ASN A 550 -11.98 27.51 -20.53
C ASN A 550 -13.12 27.24 -21.54
N ASN A 551 -12.96 26.27 -22.44
CA ASN A 551 -14.00 25.77 -23.37
C ASN A 551 -14.89 24.70 -22.74
N ALA A 552 -14.46 24.08 -21.63
CA ALA A 552 -15.34 23.33 -20.77
C ALA A 552 -15.98 24.29 -19.77
N GLY A 553 -17.26 24.08 -19.50
CA GLY A 553 -18.01 24.86 -18.51
C GLY A 553 -19.08 24.00 -17.89
N HIS A 554 -19.33 24.21 -16.60
CA HIS A 554 -20.44 23.58 -15.90
C HIS A 554 -20.92 24.46 -14.75
N THR A 555 -22.21 24.36 -14.48
CA THR A 555 -22.87 25.13 -13.44
C THR A 555 -23.12 24.23 -12.23
N ILE A 556 -22.81 24.72 -11.03
CA ILE A 556 -23.07 24.06 -9.75
C ILE A 556 -23.99 24.93 -8.93
N VAL A 557 -25.01 24.31 -8.32
CA VAL A 557 -25.89 24.98 -7.37
C VAL A 557 -25.55 24.46 -5.97
N ALA A 558 -24.96 25.31 -5.13
CA ALA A 558 -24.58 24.98 -3.76
C ALA A 558 -25.11 26.04 -2.80
N ASN A 559 -25.78 25.60 -1.72
CA ASN A 559 -26.41 26.48 -0.72
C ASN A 559 -27.37 27.52 -1.33
N GLY A 560 -28.08 27.16 -2.41
CA GLY A 560 -29.00 28.04 -3.12
C GLY A 560 -28.33 29.10 -4.03
N ILE A 561 -27.00 29.08 -4.15
CA ILE A 561 -26.23 29.97 -5.04
C ILE A 561 -25.72 29.17 -6.24
N THR A 562 -25.83 29.77 -7.42
CA THR A 562 -25.39 29.20 -8.68
C THR A 562 -23.98 29.71 -9.02
N TYR A 563 -23.04 28.79 -9.24
CA TYR A 563 -21.65 29.07 -9.59
C TYR A 563 -21.33 28.47 -10.97
N ASP A 564 -20.75 29.29 -11.85
CA ASP A 564 -20.31 28.86 -13.18
C ASP A 564 -18.79 28.67 -13.22
N PHE A 565 -18.37 27.41 -13.36
CA PHE A 565 -16.96 27.02 -13.46
C PHE A 565 -16.57 26.78 -14.92
N HIS A 566 -15.39 27.24 -15.32
CA HIS A 566 -14.81 27.01 -16.64
C HIS A 566 -13.44 26.33 -16.55
N ILE A 567 -12.39 27.04 -16.12
CA ILE A 567 -11.05 26.43 -15.94
C ILE A 567 -10.85 25.97 -14.50
N LEU A 568 -11.47 26.65 -13.53
CA LEU A 568 -11.35 26.28 -12.13
C LEU A 568 -12.08 24.94 -11.88
N PRO A 569 -11.44 24.00 -11.16
CA PRO A 569 -12.13 22.78 -10.73
C PRO A 569 -13.32 23.11 -9.81
N SER A 570 -14.38 22.31 -9.91
CA SER A 570 -15.58 22.42 -9.07
C SER A 570 -15.33 22.26 -7.58
N GLY A 571 -14.22 21.65 -7.21
CA GLY A 571 -13.83 21.42 -5.82
C GLY A 571 -13.72 22.70 -5.00
N LEU A 572 -13.63 23.87 -5.64
CA LEU A 572 -13.54 25.17 -4.97
C LEU A 572 -14.77 25.46 -4.09
N VAL A 573 -15.93 24.86 -4.40
CA VAL A 573 -17.15 24.94 -3.57
C VAL A 573 -16.92 24.33 -2.18
N ASN A 574 -16.09 23.28 -2.07
CA ASN A 574 -15.66 22.76 -0.78
C ASN A 574 -14.53 23.65 -0.23
N PRO A 575 -14.71 24.32 0.94
CA PRO A 575 -13.71 25.24 1.49
C PRO A 575 -12.38 24.56 1.85
N ASN A 576 -12.38 23.25 2.10
CA ASN A 576 -11.21 22.47 2.50
C ASN A 576 -10.48 21.82 1.31
N CYS A 577 -11.01 21.98 0.10
CA CYS A 577 -10.44 21.36 -1.09
C CYS A 577 -9.40 22.27 -1.75
N VAL A 578 -8.25 21.68 -2.09
CA VAL A 578 -7.22 22.30 -2.93
C VAL A 578 -7.51 22.01 -4.40
N ASN A 579 -7.43 23.03 -5.24
CA ASN A 579 -7.82 22.98 -6.64
C ASN A 579 -6.59 23.12 -7.53
N VAL A 580 -6.39 22.18 -8.45
CA VAL A 580 -5.19 22.10 -9.29
C VAL A 580 -5.56 22.10 -10.77
N ILE A 581 -5.01 23.04 -11.53
CA ILE A 581 -5.05 23.08 -13.00
C ILE A 581 -3.77 22.43 -13.52
N GLY A 582 -3.92 21.25 -14.13
CA GLY A 582 -2.83 20.38 -14.53
C GLY A 582 -2.07 20.82 -15.78
N SER A 583 -0.88 20.24 -15.97
CA SER A 583 0.02 20.50 -17.11
C SER A 583 -0.57 20.14 -18.48
N GLY A 584 -1.60 19.29 -18.50
CA GLY A 584 -2.33 18.95 -19.73
C GLY A 584 -3.28 20.05 -20.18
N CYS A 585 -3.64 21.01 -19.33
CA CYS A 585 -4.53 22.13 -19.65
C CYS A 585 -3.84 23.24 -20.47
N VAL A 586 -4.68 24.01 -21.16
CA VAL A 586 -4.32 25.30 -21.76
C VAL A 586 -5.12 26.41 -21.07
N VAL A 587 -4.44 27.44 -20.58
CA VAL A 587 -5.04 28.43 -19.66
C VAL A 587 -4.95 29.82 -20.26
N HIS A 588 -6.11 30.47 -20.40
CA HIS A 588 -6.20 31.89 -20.76
C HIS A 588 -6.18 32.73 -19.47
N VAL A 589 -5.07 33.41 -19.19
CA VAL A 589 -4.83 34.13 -17.92
C VAL A 589 -5.90 35.21 -17.64
N PRO A 590 -6.29 36.07 -18.60
CA PRO A 590 -7.36 37.04 -18.36
C PRO A 590 -8.72 36.40 -18.02
N SER A 591 -9.06 35.26 -18.65
CA SER A 591 -10.31 34.55 -18.31
C SER A 591 -10.25 33.90 -16.93
N PHE A 592 -9.09 33.37 -16.54
CA PHE A 592 -8.88 32.81 -15.21
C PHE A 592 -9.19 33.85 -14.11
N PHE A 593 -8.64 35.06 -14.22
CA PHE A 593 -8.92 36.13 -13.24
C PHE A 593 -10.37 36.62 -13.28
N LYS A 594 -10.99 36.73 -14.47
CA LYS A 594 -12.42 37.07 -14.57
C LYS A 594 -13.32 36.03 -13.89
N GLU A 595 -12.99 34.75 -14.05
CA GLU A 595 -13.70 33.65 -13.39
C GLU A 595 -13.50 33.72 -11.87
N LEU A 596 -12.27 33.96 -11.43
CA LEU A 596 -11.91 34.13 -10.01
C LEU A 596 -12.72 35.26 -9.36
N GLU A 597 -12.71 36.46 -9.95
CA GLU A 597 -13.46 37.63 -9.46
C GLU A 597 -14.98 37.37 -9.42
N ALA A 598 -15.52 36.65 -10.40
CA ALA A 598 -16.93 36.29 -10.43
C ALA A 598 -17.30 35.36 -9.25
N LEU A 599 -16.47 34.36 -8.98
CA LEU A 599 -16.70 33.40 -7.90
C LEU A 599 -16.54 34.06 -6.51
N GLU A 600 -15.59 34.97 -6.34
CA GLU A 600 -15.40 35.75 -5.12
C GLU A 600 -16.60 36.66 -4.81
N LYS A 601 -17.21 37.28 -5.83
CA LYS A 601 -18.44 38.08 -5.67
C LYS A 601 -19.62 37.27 -5.12
N TYR A 602 -19.66 35.96 -5.42
CA TYR A 602 -20.65 35.04 -4.86
C TYR A 602 -20.23 34.44 -3.51
N GLY A 603 -19.11 34.88 -2.93
CA GLY A 603 -18.68 34.54 -1.57
C GLY A 603 -17.73 33.33 -1.46
N LEU A 604 -17.22 32.79 -2.57
CA LEU A 604 -16.24 31.71 -2.52
C LEU A 604 -14.85 32.24 -2.13
N LYS A 605 -14.26 31.65 -1.09
CA LYS A 605 -12.90 31.97 -0.65
C LYS A 605 -11.87 31.31 -1.56
N THR A 606 -11.12 32.06 -2.34
CA THR A 606 -10.19 31.53 -3.36
C THR A 606 -8.74 31.44 -2.87
N ASP A 607 -8.37 32.26 -1.90
CA ASP A 607 -6.98 32.47 -1.46
C ASP A 607 -6.30 31.22 -0.91
N GLY A 608 -5.13 30.90 -1.45
CA GLY A 608 -4.28 29.79 -0.99
C GLY A 608 -4.82 28.39 -1.32
N ARG A 609 -5.84 28.28 -2.19
CA ARG A 609 -6.47 27.00 -2.54
C ARG A 609 -6.44 26.66 -4.02
N ILE A 610 -5.89 27.52 -4.87
CA ILE A 610 -5.87 27.36 -6.32
C ILE A 610 -4.43 27.31 -6.78
N TYR A 611 -4.09 26.28 -7.55
CA TYR A 611 -2.76 26.06 -8.07
C TYR A 611 -2.80 25.73 -9.55
N ILE A 612 -1.88 26.31 -10.31
CA ILE A 612 -1.70 26.11 -11.74
C ILE A 612 -0.33 25.50 -11.96
N SER A 613 -0.27 24.44 -12.74
CA SER A 613 0.99 23.84 -13.16
C SER A 613 1.87 24.86 -13.89
N ASP A 614 3.13 24.98 -13.46
CA ASP A 614 4.20 25.67 -14.18
C ASP A 614 4.38 25.20 -15.64
N ARG A 615 3.95 23.96 -15.93
CA ARG A 615 4.04 23.34 -17.26
C ARG A 615 2.76 23.48 -18.10
N ALA A 616 1.68 24.03 -17.56
CA ALA A 616 0.47 24.33 -18.33
C ALA A 616 0.79 25.35 -19.45
N HIS A 617 0.17 25.19 -20.62
CA HIS A 617 0.37 26.13 -21.72
C HIS A 617 -0.54 27.34 -21.60
N VAL A 618 -0.09 28.47 -22.11
CA VAL A 618 -0.82 29.73 -22.05
C VAL A 618 -1.58 29.95 -23.36
N VAL A 619 -2.87 30.22 -23.24
CA VAL A 619 -3.68 30.76 -24.34
C VAL A 619 -3.52 32.28 -24.31
N PHE A 620 -3.27 32.87 -25.48
CA PHE A 620 -3.09 34.31 -25.70
C PHE A 620 -4.20 34.81 -26.60
N ASP A 621 -4.38 36.12 -26.69
CA ASP A 621 -5.40 36.71 -27.55
C ASP A 621 -5.19 36.36 -29.02
N VAL A 622 -3.93 36.28 -29.47
CA VAL A 622 -3.59 35.83 -30.84
C VAL A 622 -4.12 34.42 -31.13
N HIS A 623 -4.13 33.51 -30.14
CA HIS A 623 -4.70 32.17 -30.32
C HIS A 623 -6.22 32.22 -30.53
N GLN A 624 -6.94 33.12 -29.84
CA GLN A 624 -8.39 33.27 -29.99
C GLN A 624 -8.77 33.86 -31.35
N LEU A 625 -8.01 34.86 -31.81
CA LEU A 625 -8.19 35.46 -33.13
C LEU A 625 -7.94 34.42 -34.24
N VAL A 626 -6.87 33.65 -34.12
CA VAL A 626 -6.54 32.58 -35.08
C VAL A 626 -7.62 31.51 -35.12
N ASP A 627 -8.15 31.07 -33.97
CA ASP A 627 -9.26 30.10 -33.90
C ASP A 627 -10.50 30.62 -34.65
N GLY A 628 -10.81 31.92 -34.50
CA GLY A 628 -11.86 32.58 -35.27
C GLY A 628 -11.61 32.62 -36.77
N LEU A 629 -10.37 32.87 -37.21
CA LEU A 629 -9.98 32.91 -38.62
C LEU A 629 -10.00 31.52 -39.26
N GLU A 630 -9.51 30.49 -38.57
CA GLU A 630 -9.54 29.09 -39.03
C GLU A 630 -10.98 28.62 -39.27
N GLU A 631 -11.93 28.98 -38.39
CA GLU A 631 -13.34 28.66 -38.58
C GLU A 631 -13.97 29.38 -39.78
N VAL A 632 -13.50 30.59 -40.12
CA VAL A 632 -13.97 31.33 -41.31
C VAL A 632 -13.41 30.68 -42.58
N GLU A 633 -12.15 30.27 -42.57
CA GLU A 633 -11.48 29.59 -43.70
C GLU A 633 -12.17 28.26 -44.05
N LEU A 634 -12.66 27.52 -43.06
CA LEU A 634 -13.37 26.26 -43.26
C LEU A 634 -14.73 26.40 -43.96
N GLY A 635 -15.32 27.60 -44.01
CA GLY A 635 -16.59 27.86 -44.70
C GLY A 635 -17.71 26.90 -44.26
N GLY A 636 -18.19 26.06 -45.19
CA GLY A 636 -19.24 25.06 -44.93
C GLY A 636 -18.79 23.84 -44.10
N GLY A 637 -17.48 23.63 -43.93
CA GLY A 637 -16.87 22.60 -43.07
C GLY A 637 -16.72 23.01 -41.60
N PHE A 638 -17.46 24.02 -41.17
CA PHE A 638 -17.44 24.61 -39.84
C PHE A 638 -17.46 23.56 -38.72
N ILE A 639 -16.44 23.54 -37.87
CA ILE A 639 -16.33 22.58 -36.75
C ILE A 639 -17.30 22.99 -35.63
N GLY A 640 -17.41 24.29 -35.38
CA GLY A 640 -18.18 24.83 -34.26
C GLY A 640 -17.35 25.01 -33.01
N THR A 641 -16.12 25.53 -33.16
CA THR A 641 -15.26 25.82 -32.01
C THR A 641 -15.87 26.90 -31.12
N THR A 642 -15.37 26.97 -29.88
CA THR A 642 -15.78 28.01 -28.93
C THR A 642 -15.11 29.35 -29.19
N ARG A 643 -14.20 29.44 -30.18
CA ARG A 643 -13.37 30.61 -30.48
C ARG A 643 -12.55 31.10 -29.27
N LYS A 644 -12.19 30.17 -28.40
CA LYS A 644 -11.41 30.44 -27.17
C LYS A 644 -9.92 30.14 -27.35
N GLY A 645 -9.46 29.82 -28.57
CA GLY A 645 -8.03 29.64 -28.86
C GLY A 645 -7.48 28.27 -28.42
N ILE A 646 -8.34 27.30 -28.13
CA ILE A 646 -7.94 25.98 -27.62
C ILE A 646 -7.15 25.21 -28.67
N GLY A 647 -7.68 25.13 -29.90
CA GLY A 647 -7.02 24.43 -31.00
C GLY A 647 -5.65 25.02 -31.33
N PRO A 648 -5.56 26.33 -31.62
CA PRO A 648 -4.28 26.99 -31.86
C PRO A 648 -3.27 26.84 -30.71
N ALA A 649 -3.70 26.89 -29.45
CA ALA A 649 -2.82 26.69 -28.30
C ALA A 649 -2.27 25.25 -28.20
N TYR A 650 -3.10 24.23 -28.45
CA TYR A 650 -2.60 22.85 -28.52
C TYR A 650 -1.73 22.62 -29.76
N SER A 651 -2.00 23.27 -30.89
CA SER A 651 -1.14 23.24 -32.07
C SER A 651 0.25 23.83 -31.79
N THR A 652 0.32 24.96 -31.08
CA THR A 652 1.60 25.58 -30.71
C THR A 652 2.35 24.78 -29.64
N LYS A 653 1.62 24.09 -28.75
CA LYS A 653 2.18 23.06 -27.86
C LYS A 653 2.83 21.91 -28.64
N MET A 654 2.13 21.33 -29.61
CA MET A 654 2.65 20.18 -30.39
C MET A 654 3.79 20.57 -31.34
N THR A 655 3.77 21.78 -31.89
CA THR A 655 4.91 22.32 -32.67
C THR A 655 6.08 22.76 -31.79
N ARG A 656 5.92 22.74 -30.46
CA ARG A 656 6.92 23.17 -29.45
C ARG A 656 7.28 24.66 -29.56
N SER A 657 6.37 25.46 -30.11
CA SER A 657 6.52 26.90 -30.31
C SER A 657 5.76 27.74 -29.28
N GLY A 658 4.76 27.15 -28.61
CA GLY A 658 3.94 27.78 -27.58
C GLY A 658 4.70 28.07 -26.29
N LEU A 659 4.10 28.94 -25.46
CA LEU A 659 4.65 29.33 -24.17
C LEU A 659 3.91 28.61 -23.03
N ARG A 660 4.65 28.30 -21.96
CA ARG A 660 4.13 27.71 -20.71
C ARG A 660 4.05 28.74 -19.60
N MET A 661 3.35 28.40 -18.51
CA MET A 661 3.25 29.25 -17.33
C MET A 661 4.62 29.67 -16.78
N CYS A 662 5.59 28.76 -16.75
CA CYS A 662 6.96 29.08 -16.31
C CYS A 662 7.66 30.12 -17.19
N ASP A 663 7.35 30.17 -18.50
CA ASP A 663 7.97 31.12 -19.42
C ASP A 663 7.47 32.55 -19.17
N LEU A 664 6.29 32.72 -18.56
CA LEU A 664 5.73 34.04 -18.30
C LEU A 664 6.60 34.85 -17.36
N PHE A 665 7.28 34.20 -16.39
CA PHE A 665 8.01 34.87 -15.31
C PHE A 665 9.40 35.37 -15.69
N ASP A 666 9.94 34.95 -16.84
CA ASP A 666 11.15 35.53 -17.43
C ASP A 666 10.74 36.51 -18.52
N GLU A 667 10.88 37.81 -18.25
CA GLU A 667 10.45 38.89 -19.14
C GLU A 667 11.06 38.81 -20.54
N ALA A 668 12.37 38.60 -20.60
CA ALA A 668 13.09 38.57 -21.87
C ALA A 668 12.71 37.35 -22.70
N ILE A 669 12.54 36.18 -22.06
CA ILE A 669 12.10 34.96 -22.74
C ILE A 669 10.64 35.08 -23.20
N PHE A 670 9.76 35.59 -22.34
CA PHE A 670 8.34 35.79 -22.63
C PHE A 670 8.17 36.66 -23.88
N GLU A 671 8.74 37.87 -23.86
CA GLU A 671 8.64 38.82 -24.98
C GLU A 671 9.17 38.22 -26.27
N LYS A 672 10.39 37.65 -26.24
CA LYS A 672 11.01 37.04 -27.42
C LYS A 672 10.14 35.93 -28.02
N LYS A 673 9.59 35.05 -27.17
CA LYS A 673 8.76 33.93 -27.62
C LYS A 673 7.39 34.40 -28.14
N LEU A 674 6.73 35.34 -27.47
CA LEU A 674 5.42 35.85 -27.88
C LEU A 674 5.51 36.61 -29.21
N ARG A 675 6.53 37.45 -29.41
CA ARG A 675 6.78 38.11 -30.71
C ARG A 675 7.01 37.11 -31.84
N ARG A 676 7.77 36.05 -31.57
CA ARG A 676 8.00 34.97 -32.56
C ARG A 676 6.71 34.23 -32.90
N LEU A 677 5.87 33.96 -31.90
CA LEU A 677 4.57 33.32 -32.07
C LEU A 677 3.64 34.18 -32.94
N ALA A 678 3.52 35.48 -32.59
CA ALA A 678 2.74 36.46 -33.33
C ALA A 678 3.21 36.59 -34.79
N MET A 679 4.52 36.69 -35.01
CA MET A 679 5.11 36.73 -36.36
C MET A 679 4.79 35.46 -37.16
N GLY A 680 4.81 34.28 -36.53
CA GLY A 680 4.45 33.02 -37.16
C GLY A 680 3.00 33.02 -37.66
N PHE A 681 2.06 33.48 -36.83
CA PHE A 681 0.66 33.60 -37.23
C PHE A 681 0.43 34.72 -38.26
N GLN A 682 1.14 35.85 -38.15
CA GLN A 682 1.09 36.92 -39.14
C GLN A 682 1.54 36.43 -40.52
N LYS A 683 2.56 35.56 -40.59
CA LYS A 683 2.97 34.93 -41.86
C LYS A 683 1.93 33.99 -42.44
N ARG A 684 1.11 33.35 -41.60
CA ARG A 684 0.06 32.41 -42.04
C ARG A 684 -1.19 33.14 -42.53
N PHE A 685 -1.65 34.15 -41.79
CA PHE A 685 -2.94 34.82 -42.06
C PHE A 685 -2.80 36.20 -42.70
N GLY A 686 -1.58 36.73 -42.82
CA GLY A 686 -1.34 38.06 -43.40
C GLY A 686 -2.13 39.16 -42.68
N ASP A 687 -2.63 40.11 -43.46
CA ASP A 687 -3.35 41.29 -42.97
C ASP A 687 -4.73 40.98 -42.33
N LEU A 688 -5.21 39.73 -42.46
CA LEU A 688 -6.44 39.29 -41.78
C LEU A 688 -6.24 39.19 -40.27
N LEU A 689 -5.02 38.92 -39.81
CA LEU A 689 -4.69 38.89 -38.39
C LEU A 689 -4.40 40.30 -37.89
N LYS A 690 -5.37 40.87 -37.16
CA LYS A 690 -5.21 42.15 -36.48
C LYS A 690 -4.89 41.90 -35.01
N TYR A 691 -3.60 41.93 -34.67
CA TYR A 691 -3.13 41.64 -33.33
C TYR A 691 -1.98 42.58 -32.96
N ASP A 692 -2.11 43.26 -31.81
CA ASP A 692 -1.07 44.11 -31.24
C ASP A 692 -0.30 43.33 -30.17
N VAL A 693 0.93 42.94 -30.50
CA VAL A 693 1.78 42.17 -29.60
C VAL A 693 2.34 43.03 -28.45
N ASP A 694 2.54 44.32 -28.68
CA ASP A 694 3.11 45.23 -27.68
C ASP A 694 2.10 45.49 -26.56
N ASP A 695 0.83 45.64 -26.93
CA ASP A 695 -0.29 45.76 -25.98
C ASP A 695 -0.43 44.51 -25.10
N GLU A 696 -0.38 43.30 -25.67
CA GLU A 696 -0.44 42.08 -24.85
C GLU A 696 0.79 41.92 -23.95
N ILE A 697 2.00 42.22 -24.43
CA ILE A 697 3.21 42.22 -23.59
C ILE A 697 3.08 43.20 -22.42
N ALA A 698 2.56 44.40 -22.66
CA ALA A 698 2.37 45.41 -21.65
C ALA A 698 1.39 44.93 -20.55
N ARG A 699 0.25 44.33 -20.92
CA ARG A 699 -0.72 43.77 -19.96
C ARG A 699 -0.13 42.67 -19.09
N TYR A 700 0.77 41.85 -19.64
CA TYR A 700 1.37 40.74 -18.90
C TYR A 700 2.39 41.18 -17.84
N LYS A 701 2.84 42.45 -17.83
CA LYS A 701 3.64 43.00 -16.74
C LYS A 701 2.89 42.92 -15.40
N ASP A 702 1.68 43.46 -15.35
CA ASP A 702 0.85 43.46 -14.14
C ASP A 702 0.26 42.07 -13.85
N LEU A 703 -0.13 41.33 -14.90
CA LEU A 703 -0.72 39.99 -14.72
C LEU A 703 0.28 38.98 -14.14
N ARG A 704 1.58 39.10 -14.46
CA ARG A 704 2.61 38.19 -13.95
C ARG A 704 2.70 38.22 -12.44
N GLU A 705 2.75 39.40 -11.83
CA GLU A 705 2.82 39.55 -10.38
C GLU A 705 1.59 38.96 -9.70
N LYS A 706 0.40 39.22 -10.25
CA LYS A 706 -0.86 38.66 -9.76
C LYS A 706 -0.94 37.14 -9.93
N LEU A 707 -0.33 36.59 -10.98
CA LEU A 707 -0.37 35.16 -11.30
C LEU A 707 0.63 34.33 -10.48
N ALA A 708 1.75 34.93 -10.06
CA ALA A 708 2.83 34.26 -9.34
C ALA A 708 2.39 33.41 -8.12
N PRO A 709 1.40 33.80 -7.29
CA PRO A 709 0.96 33.00 -6.15
C PRO A 709 0.27 31.69 -6.55
N TYR A 710 -0.31 31.63 -7.75
CA TYR A 710 -1.07 30.46 -8.22
C TYR A 710 -0.17 29.43 -8.91
N VAL A 711 0.98 29.82 -9.46
CA VAL A 711 1.82 28.91 -10.25
C VAL A 711 2.76 28.09 -9.35
N VAL A 712 2.75 26.77 -9.51
CA VAL A 712 3.57 25.83 -8.72
C VAL A 712 4.12 24.69 -9.58
N ASP A 713 5.20 24.05 -9.12
CA ASP A 713 5.58 22.75 -9.65
C ASP A 713 4.54 21.70 -9.19
N GLN A 714 3.70 21.29 -10.14
CA GLN A 714 2.64 20.32 -9.92
C GLN A 714 3.16 18.93 -9.56
N ILE A 715 4.35 18.53 -10.05
CA ILE A 715 4.85 17.17 -9.89
C ILE A 715 5.12 16.85 -8.40
N PRO A 716 5.90 17.65 -7.64
CA PRO A 716 6.06 17.48 -6.20
C PRO A 716 4.76 17.62 -5.43
N LEU A 717 3.87 18.54 -5.83
CA LEU A 717 2.58 18.75 -5.16
C LEU A 717 1.72 17.47 -5.18
N LEU A 718 1.52 16.89 -6.37
CA LEU A 718 0.75 15.65 -6.51
C LEU A 718 1.50 14.44 -5.95
N ALA A 719 2.84 14.42 -5.99
CA ALA A 719 3.62 13.37 -5.33
C ALA A 719 3.49 13.41 -3.80
N SER A 720 3.48 14.59 -3.19
CA SER A 720 3.23 14.77 -1.76
C SER A 720 1.80 14.37 -1.39
N ALA A 721 0.81 14.80 -2.17
CA ALA A 721 -0.59 14.43 -1.97
C ALA A 721 -0.76 12.90 -1.97
N LYS A 722 -0.15 12.25 -2.96
CA LYS A 722 -0.07 10.80 -3.09
C LYS A 722 0.62 10.14 -1.88
N ALA A 723 1.79 10.62 -1.46
CA ALA A 723 2.52 10.06 -0.33
C ALA A 723 1.72 10.14 0.99
N LYS A 724 0.86 11.15 1.11
CA LYS A 724 -0.03 11.37 2.26
C LYS A 724 -1.39 10.67 2.12
N ASN A 725 -1.60 9.86 1.08
CA ASN A 725 -2.88 9.19 0.75
C ASN A 725 -4.06 10.16 0.66
N ALA A 726 -3.85 11.35 0.09
CA ALA A 726 -4.92 12.32 -0.07
C ALA A 726 -5.99 11.82 -1.07
N ASN A 727 -7.26 12.08 -0.77
CA ASN A 727 -8.36 11.82 -1.70
C ASN A 727 -8.29 12.82 -2.86
N ILE A 728 -7.99 12.32 -4.07
CA ILE A 728 -7.86 13.13 -5.28
C ILE A 728 -9.06 12.86 -6.18
N LEU A 729 -9.83 13.91 -6.46
CA LEU A 729 -10.84 13.92 -7.50
C LEU A 729 -10.26 14.51 -8.78
N VAL A 730 -10.45 13.85 -9.90
CA VAL A 730 -10.13 14.39 -11.22
C VAL A 730 -11.41 14.68 -11.98
N GLU A 731 -11.61 15.95 -12.30
CA GLU A 731 -12.71 16.42 -13.11
C GLU A 731 -12.29 16.43 -14.59
N GLY A 732 -12.94 15.61 -15.41
CA GLY A 732 -12.75 15.59 -16.86
C GLY A 732 -13.45 16.76 -17.54
N ALA A 733 -12.73 17.48 -18.40
CA ALA A 733 -13.31 18.46 -19.32
C ALA A 733 -13.88 17.76 -20.57
N ASN A 734 -14.94 18.31 -21.16
CA ASN A 734 -15.59 17.74 -22.36
C ASN A 734 -15.99 16.27 -22.15
N ALA A 735 -15.89 15.41 -23.16
CA ALA A 735 -16.29 14.02 -23.11
C ALA A 735 -15.60 13.22 -24.21
N LEU A 736 -15.57 11.89 -24.09
CA LEU A 736 -14.76 11.05 -24.98
C LEU A 736 -15.12 11.20 -26.46
N MET A 737 -16.38 11.40 -26.83
CA MET A 737 -16.70 11.53 -28.26
C MET A 737 -16.24 12.87 -28.87
N LEU A 738 -15.67 13.76 -28.05
CA LEU A 738 -14.94 14.95 -28.43
C LEU A 738 -13.41 14.79 -28.24
N ASP A 739 -12.92 13.60 -27.90
CA ASP A 739 -11.48 13.31 -27.83
C ASP A 739 -10.82 13.44 -29.22
N ILE A 740 -9.61 13.99 -29.25
CA ILE A 740 -8.87 14.22 -30.51
C ILE A 740 -8.58 12.92 -31.28
N ASP A 741 -8.41 11.79 -30.58
CA ASP A 741 -8.07 10.50 -31.18
C ASP A 741 -9.30 9.59 -31.29
N TYR A 742 -10.14 9.55 -30.25
CA TYR A 742 -11.23 8.57 -30.13
C TYR A 742 -12.64 9.11 -30.41
N GLY A 743 -12.76 10.42 -30.62
CA GLY A 743 -14.02 11.09 -30.92
C GLY A 743 -14.38 11.08 -32.41
N THR A 744 -15.39 11.86 -32.78
CA THR A 744 -15.82 12.02 -34.19
C THR A 744 -14.96 13.00 -34.96
N TYR A 745 -13.67 12.69 -35.13
CA TYR A 745 -12.72 13.55 -35.86
C TYR A 745 -13.25 13.88 -37.28
N PRO A 746 -13.15 15.12 -37.77
CA PRO A 746 -12.48 16.29 -37.17
C PRO A 746 -13.33 17.10 -36.17
N PHE A 747 -14.58 16.69 -35.91
CA PHE A 747 -15.53 17.42 -35.06
C PHE A 747 -15.33 17.12 -33.57
N VAL A 748 -14.14 17.45 -33.07
CA VAL A 748 -13.64 17.11 -31.73
C VAL A 748 -12.91 18.31 -31.11
N THR A 749 -12.56 18.23 -29.83
CA THR A 749 -11.61 19.18 -29.22
C THR A 749 -10.18 18.75 -29.50
N SER A 750 -9.22 19.64 -29.29
CA SER A 750 -7.79 19.39 -29.53
C SER A 750 -7.05 18.78 -28.32
N SER A 751 -7.79 18.22 -27.37
CA SER A 751 -7.26 17.55 -26.18
C SER A 751 -7.71 16.10 -26.10
N ASN A 752 -6.90 15.28 -25.44
CA ASN A 752 -7.35 13.95 -25.02
C ASN A 752 -8.26 14.11 -23.81
N THR A 753 -9.56 13.85 -24.01
CA THR A 753 -10.60 14.02 -23.00
C THR A 753 -10.80 12.77 -22.14
N GLY A 754 -10.34 11.62 -22.62
CA GLY A 754 -10.39 10.34 -21.91
C GLY A 754 -9.33 10.16 -20.81
N LEU A 755 -9.24 8.93 -20.31
CA LEU A 755 -8.36 8.53 -19.21
C LEU A 755 -6.87 8.76 -19.51
N GLY A 756 -6.45 8.59 -20.77
CA GLY A 756 -5.08 8.88 -21.20
C GLY A 756 -4.68 10.34 -20.97
N GLY A 757 -5.61 11.28 -21.19
CA GLY A 757 -5.41 12.70 -20.91
C GLY A 757 -5.28 13.01 -19.42
N VAL A 758 -5.99 12.26 -18.57
CA VAL A 758 -5.88 12.36 -17.11
C VAL A 758 -4.49 11.94 -16.64
N ILE A 759 -4.02 10.78 -17.09
CA ILE A 759 -2.72 10.22 -16.72
C ILE A 759 -1.59 11.17 -17.13
N THR A 760 -1.61 11.62 -18.38
CA THR A 760 -0.56 12.48 -18.94
C THR A 760 -0.61 13.90 -18.37
N GLY A 761 -1.80 14.50 -18.23
CA GLY A 761 -1.97 15.87 -17.75
C GLY A 761 -1.67 16.06 -16.26
N LEU A 762 -1.83 15.00 -15.46
CA LEU A 762 -1.63 15.04 -14.01
C LEU A 762 -0.40 14.27 -13.50
N ASN A 763 0.38 13.62 -14.36
CA ASN A 763 1.46 12.73 -13.96
C ASN A 763 0.97 11.68 -12.91
N LEU A 764 -0.20 11.10 -13.17
CA LEU A 764 -0.80 10.05 -12.33
C LEU A 764 -0.39 8.69 -12.86
N GLY A 765 -0.12 7.74 -11.96
CA GLY A 765 0.13 6.37 -12.38
C GLY A 765 -1.21 5.69 -12.67
N TRP A 766 -1.34 4.91 -13.73
CA TRP A 766 -2.58 4.16 -13.99
C TRP A 766 -3.00 3.27 -12.81
N ARG A 767 -2.03 2.80 -12.01
CA ARG A 767 -2.27 2.01 -10.79
C ARG A 767 -2.79 2.81 -9.59
N SER A 768 -2.70 4.14 -9.61
CA SER A 768 -3.22 4.97 -8.51
C SER A 768 -4.71 5.30 -8.66
N LEU A 769 -5.32 4.89 -9.77
CA LEU A 769 -6.74 5.10 -10.04
C LEU A 769 -7.56 4.04 -9.28
N LYS A 770 -8.47 4.51 -8.42
CA LYS A 770 -9.39 3.66 -7.65
C LYS A 770 -10.69 3.45 -8.42
N GLU A 771 -11.24 4.52 -8.97
CA GLU A 771 -12.54 4.52 -9.63
C GLU A 771 -12.50 5.47 -10.84
N VAL A 772 -13.01 4.99 -11.98
CA VAL A 772 -13.18 5.77 -13.21
C VAL A 772 -14.66 5.77 -13.55
N ILE A 773 -15.30 6.91 -13.41
CA ILE A 773 -16.74 7.07 -13.50
C ILE A 773 -17.09 7.68 -14.85
N GLY A 774 -17.82 6.92 -15.67
CA GLY A 774 -18.40 7.40 -16.93
C GLY A 774 -19.73 8.09 -16.68
N VAL A 775 -19.82 9.39 -16.94
CA VAL A 775 -21.07 10.15 -16.86
C VAL A 775 -21.80 10.03 -18.19
N VAL A 776 -22.95 9.38 -18.15
CA VAL A 776 -23.80 9.07 -19.29
C VAL A 776 -25.13 9.78 -19.08
N LYS A 777 -25.56 10.61 -20.01
CA LYS A 777 -26.92 11.16 -19.98
C LYS A 777 -27.90 10.10 -20.48
N ALA A 778 -29.10 10.03 -19.91
CA ALA A 778 -30.15 9.06 -20.27
C ALA A 778 -30.64 9.16 -21.73
N TYR A 779 -30.21 10.20 -22.43
CA TYR A 779 -30.36 10.43 -23.87
C TYR A 779 -29.08 11.10 -24.36
N THR A 780 -28.91 11.30 -25.66
CA THR A 780 -27.69 11.89 -26.22
C THR A 780 -27.89 13.34 -26.63
N THR A 781 -26.86 14.15 -26.45
CA THR A 781 -26.82 15.53 -26.93
C THR A 781 -25.49 15.84 -27.58
N ARG A 782 -25.49 16.73 -28.58
CA ARG A 782 -24.29 17.20 -29.25
C ARG A 782 -24.36 18.71 -29.48
N VAL A 783 -23.23 19.39 -29.28
CA VAL A 783 -23.03 20.80 -29.64
C VAL A 783 -22.08 20.87 -30.83
N GLY A 784 -22.44 21.67 -31.83
CA GLY A 784 -21.65 21.82 -33.05
C GLY A 784 -22.01 20.83 -34.17
N SER A 785 -21.26 20.92 -35.26
CA SER A 785 -21.45 20.13 -36.49
C SER A 785 -21.00 18.68 -36.31
N GLY A 786 -21.26 17.85 -37.32
CA GLY A 786 -20.77 16.47 -37.43
C GLY A 786 -21.84 15.39 -37.24
N PRO A 787 -21.53 14.12 -37.53
CA PRO A 787 -22.53 13.04 -37.57
C PRO A 787 -23.14 12.76 -36.19
N PHE A 788 -24.45 12.55 -36.14
CA PHE A 788 -25.14 12.22 -34.89
C PHE A 788 -26.19 11.12 -35.16
N PRO A 789 -25.80 9.84 -35.09
CA PRO A 789 -26.64 8.73 -35.56
C PRO A 789 -28.03 8.67 -34.93
N THR A 790 -28.14 9.00 -33.64
CA THR A 790 -29.41 8.93 -32.90
C THR A 790 -30.19 10.23 -32.85
N GLU A 791 -29.76 11.26 -33.61
CA GLU A 791 -30.42 12.57 -33.64
C GLU A 791 -31.90 12.45 -34.02
N GLN A 792 -32.74 13.18 -33.29
CA GLN A 792 -34.17 13.26 -33.56
C GLN A 792 -34.53 14.65 -34.09
N LEU A 793 -34.72 14.75 -35.40
CA LEU A 793 -35.21 15.98 -36.06
C LEU A 793 -36.74 16.05 -36.08
N ASN A 794 -37.37 15.62 -34.98
CA ASN A 794 -38.82 15.47 -34.85
C ASN A 794 -39.28 15.90 -33.44
N LYS A 795 -40.58 15.76 -33.17
CA LYS A 795 -41.19 16.11 -31.88
C LYS A 795 -40.51 15.50 -30.64
N PHE A 796 -39.86 14.34 -30.77
CA PHE A 796 -39.15 13.72 -29.65
C PHE A 796 -37.87 14.48 -29.33
N GLY A 797 -37.12 14.90 -30.35
CA GLY A 797 -35.92 15.75 -30.18
C GLY A 797 -36.26 17.11 -29.58
N ASP A 798 -37.34 17.74 -30.04
CA ASP A 798 -37.83 19.01 -29.47
C ASP A 798 -38.25 18.86 -28.01
N LYS A 799 -38.91 17.75 -27.66
CA LYS A 799 -39.28 17.42 -26.28
C LYS A 799 -38.05 17.21 -25.40
N LEU A 800 -37.07 16.42 -25.84
CA LEU A 800 -35.81 16.22 -25.11
C LEU A 800 -35.06 17.55 -24.91
N GLN A 801 -35.01 18.39 -25.94
CA GLN A 801 -34.35 19.69 -25.87
C GLN A 801 -35.03 20.64 -24.87
N SER A 802 -36.36 20.73 -24.93
CA SER A 802 -37.14 21.63 -24.07
C SER A 802 -37.15 21.19 -22.61
N VAL A 803 -37.49 19.93 -22.32
CA VAL A 803 -37.56 19.39 -20.95
C VAL A 803 -36.17 19.31 -20.33
N GLY A 804 -35.15 18.92 -21.10
CA GLY A 804 -33.78 18.82 -20.64
C GLY A 804 -33.04 20.16 -20.51
N HIS A 805 -33.68 21.29 -20.88
CA HIS A 805 -33.08 22.62 -20.97
C HIS A 805 -31.74 22.62 -21.75
N GLU A 806 -31.74 21.98 -22.92
CA GLU A 806 -30.52 21.75 -23.70
C GLU A 806 -30.14 22.95 -24.57
N VAL A 807 -29.74 24.03 -23.88
CA VAL A 807 -29.25 25.28 -24.45
C VAL A 807 -27.92 25.64 -23.78
N GLY A 808 -26.93 26.08 -24.56
CA GLY A 808 -25.63 26.48 -24.02
C GLY A 808 -25.71 27.75 -23.17
N VAL A 809 -25.18 27.69 -21.94
CA VAL A 809 -25.26 28.81 -20.96
C VAL A 809 -24.50 30.04 -21.44
N THR A 810 -23.31 29.87 -22.03
CA THR A 810 -22.49 30.99 -22.51
C THR A 810 -22.86 31.45 -23.92
N THR A 811 -23.24 30.52 -24.80
CA THR A 811 -23.42 30.80 -26.24
C THR A 811 -24.86 30.97 -26.67
N GLY A 812 -25.83 30.57 -25.83
CA GLY A 812 -27.25 30.53 -26.17
C GLY A 812 -27.62 29.53 -27.27
N ARG A 813 -26.67 28.73 -27.77
CA ARG A 813 -26.91 27.78 -28.87
C ARG A 813 -27.72 26.59 -28.39
N LYS A 814 -28.80 26.27 -29.13
CA LYS A 814 -29.58 25.04 -28.95
C LYS A 814 -28.71 23.81 -29.24
N ARG A 815 -28.79 22.80 -28.38
CA ARG A 815 -28.08 21.52 -28.59
C ARG A 815 -28.93 20.57 -29.43
N ARG A 816 -28.27 19.79 -30.28
CA ARG A 816 -28.90 18.69 -31.02
C ARG A 816 -29.20 17.56 -30.03
N CYS A 817 -30.38 16.96 -30.11
CA CYS A 817 -30.85 15.95 -29.16
C CYS A 817 -31.25 14.65 -29.87
N GLY A 818 -30.95 13.52 -29.23
CA GLY A 818 -31.18 12.19 -29.78
C GLY A 818 -31.41 11.14 -28.70
N TRP A 819 -31.82 9.95 -29.12
CA TRP A 819 -32.00 8.80 -28.23
C TRP A 819 -30.67 8.34 -27.62
N LEU A 820 -30.73 7.56 -26.53
CA LEU A 820 -29.52 6.98 -25.95
C LEU A 820 -28.83 6.06 -26.95
N ASP A 821 -27.53 6.24 -27.10
CA ASP A 821 -26.70 5.45 -27.99
C ASP A 821 -25.75 4.54 -27.19
N LEU A 822 -26.05 3.24 -27.15
CA LEU A 822 -25.22 2.29 -26.41
C LEU A 822 -24.00 1.82 -27.21
N VAL A 823 -23.98 1.99 -28.53
CA VAL A 823 -22.77 1.75 -29.34
C VAL A 823 -21.70 2.76 -28.93
N VAL A 824 -22.10 4.03 -28.78
CA VAL A 824 -21.26 5.11 -28.27
C VAL A 824 -20.80 4.86 -26.84
N VAL A 825 -21.71 4.53 -25.92
CA VAL A 825 -21.32 4.29 -24.52
C VAL A 825 -20.38 3.09 -24.39
N LYS A 826 -20.58 2.04 -25.19
CA LYS A 826 -19.71 0.86 -25.22
C LYS A 826 -18.33 1.16 -25.81
N HIS A 827 -18.27 1.93 -26.91
CA HIS A 827 -17.00 2.47 -27.42
C HIS A 827 -16.30 3.30 -26.36
N SER A 828 -17.07 4.14 -25.64
CA SER A 828 -16.52 5.00 -24.61
C SER A 828 -15.97 4.26 -23.41
N HIS A 829 -16.64 3.18 -23.00
CA HIS A 829 -16.15 2.27 -22.00
C HIS A 829 -14.88 1.54 -22.47
N ALA A 830 -14.81 1.09 -23.72
CA ALA A 830 -13.63 0.41 -24.25
C ALA A 830 -12.37 1.30 -24.22
N CYS A 831 -12.51 2.61 -24.42
CA CYS A 831 -11.39 3.56 -24.36
C CYS A 831 -10.99 3.97 -22.94
N ASN A 832 -11.95 4.03 -22.00
CA ASN A 832 -11.73 4.60 -20.66
C ASN A 832 -11.74 3.60 -19.51
N ASP A 833 -12.16 2.36 -19.75
CA ASP A 833 -12.26 1.29 -18.75
C ASP A 833 -13.05 1.71 -17.49
N TYR A 834 -14.27 2.23 -17.70
CA TYR A 834 -15.14 2.68 -16.62
C TYR A 834 -15.40 1.57 -15.59
N THR A 835 -15.17 1.89 -14.31
CA THR A 835 -15.50 1.03 -13.18
C THR A 835 -16.95 1.21 -12.73
N ALA A 836 -17.54 2.37 -13.02
CA ALA A 836 -18.92 2.70 -12.68
C ALA A 836 -19.50 3.72 -13.66
N ILE A 837 -20.83 3.75 -13.78
CA ILE A 837 -21.57 4.75 -14.56
C ILE A 837 -22.37 5.65 -13.62
N ASN A 838 -22.40 6.94 -13.96
CA ASN A 838 -23.39 7.89 -13.45
C ASN A 838 -24.38 8.22 -14.57
N LEU A 839 -25.62 7.75 -14.43
CA LEU A 839 -26.69 7.99 -15.39
C LEU A 839 -27.44 9.26 -15.02
N THR A 840 -27.33 10.32 -15.82
CA THR A 840 -27.91 11.63 -15.49
C THR A 840 -29.16 11.94 -16.31
N LYS A 841 -29.96 12.88 -15.81
CA LYS A 841 -31.18 13.39 -16.45
C LYS A 841 -32.20 12.30 -16.79
N LEU A 842 -32.37 11.32 -15.90
CA LEU A 842 -33.38 10.28 -16.06
C LEU A 842 -34.80 10.86 -16.04
N ASP A 843 -35.00 11.91 -15.25
CA ASP A 843 -36.25 12.67 -15.10
C ASP A 843 -36.77 13.27 -16.41
N VAL A 844 -35.89 13.56 -17.36
CA VAL A 844 -36.29 14.08 -18.69
C VAL A 844 -37.12 13.06 -19.47
N LEU A 845 -36.99 11.77 -19.14
CA LEU A 845 -37.70 10.67 -19.81
C LEU A 845 -39.06 10.35 -19.16
N ASP A 846 -39.46 11.05 -18.09
CA ASP A 846 -40.65 10.73 -17.29
C ASP A 846 -41.97 10.69 -18.06
N ASP A 847 -42.13 11.53 -19.09
CA ASP A 847 -43.37 11.67 -19.85
C ASP A 847 -43.29 11.06 -21.27
N PHE A 848 -42.50 10.02 -21.47
CA PHE A 848 -42.49 9.26 -22.74
C PHE A 848 -43.33 7.98 -22.62
N ASP A 849 -44.05 7.63 -23.70
CA ASP A 849 -44.80 6.38 -23.80
C ASP A 849 -43.87 5.20 -24.13
N GLU A 850 -42.93 5.44 -25.05
CA GLU A 850 -41.91 4.50 -25.48
C GLU A 850 -40.56 5.21 -25.56
N LEU A 851 -39.50 4.47 -25.25
CA LEU A 851 -38.11 4.93 -25.30
C LEU A 851 -37.35 4.06 -26.30
N LYS A 852 -36.59 4.69 -27.19
CA LYS A 852 -35.70 3.95 -28.10
C LYS A 852 -34.26 4.04 -27.61
N VAL A 853 -33.52 2.95 -27.78
CA VAL A 853 -32.10 2.87 -27.44
C VAL A 853 -31.36 2.21 -28.59
N ALA A 854 -30.31 2.87 -29.11
CA ALA A 854 -29.52 2.31 -30.20
C ALA A 854 -28.61 1.20 -29.68
N THR A 855 -28.64 0.03 -30.32
CA THR A 855 -27.92 -1.18 -29.89
C THR A 855 -26.89 -1.65 -30.90
N SER A 856 -27.02 -1.28 -32.18
CA SER A 856 -26.02 -1.53 -33.20
C SER A 856 -26.19 -0.62 -34.40
N TYR A 857 -25.13 -0.53 -35.20
CA TYR A 857 -25.14 0.15 -36.49
C TYR A 857 -25.03 -0.88 -37.61
N SER A 858 -25.69 -0.61 -38.72
CA SER A 858 -25.53 -1.35 -39.96
C SER A 858 -25.28 -0.42 -41.14
N ILE A 859 -24.60 -0.92 -42.17
CA ILE A 859 -24.43 -0.23 -43.45
C ILE A 859 -24.75 -1.23 -44.54
N ASN A 860 -25.67 -0.88 -45.44
CA ASN A 860 -26.14 -1.76 -46.52
C ASN A 860 -26.62 -3.13 -45.99
N GLY A 861 -27.26 -3.16 -44.81
CA GLY A 861 -27.72 -4.39 -44.15
C GLY A 861 -26.65 -5.19 -43.38
N GLU A 862 -25.37 -4.84 -43.48
CA GLU A 862 -24.30 -5.50 -42.72
C GLU A 862 -24.06 -4.80 -41.38
N LYS A 863 -24.07 -5.58 -40.28
CA LYS A 863 -23.87 -5.08 -38.92
C LYS A 863 -22.40 -4.72 -38.69
N LEU A 864 -22.15 -3.50 -38.20
CA LEU A 864 -20.82 -3.07 -37.78
C LEU A 864 -20.46 -3.66 -36.40
N GLU A 865 -19.18 -3.98 -36.21
CA GLU A 865 -18.67 -4.51 -34.94
C GLU A 865 -18.65 -3.46 -33.82
N GLY A 866 -18.40 -2.19 -34.17
CA GLY A 866 -18.28 -1.10 -33.22
C GLY A 866 -18.48 0.27 -33.86
N PHE A 867 -18.02 1.32 -33.18
CA PHE A 867 -18.13 2.69 -33.64
C PHE A 867 -17.14 2.96 -34.79
N PRO A 868 -17.59 3.43 -35.97
CA PRO A 868 -16.70 3.68 -37.09
C PRO A 868 -15.85 4.93 -36.89
N SER A 869 -14.58 4.88 -37.30
CA SER A 869 -13.64 6.02 -37.23
C SER A 869 -13.84 7.04 -38.34
N ASN A 870 -14.42 6.63 -39.48
CA ASN A 870 -14.67 7.52 -40.61
C ASN A 870 -16.00 8.28 -40.41
N PRO A 871 -16.00 9.62 -40.42
CA PRO A 871 -17.21 10.42 -40.19
C PRO A 871 -18.22 10.36 -41.35
N GLU A 872 -17.78 10.19 -42.61
CA GLU A 872 -18.69 10.00 -43.74
C GLU A 872 -19.44 8.66 -43.63
N LEU A 873 -18.76 7.61 -43.18
CA LEU A 873 -19.33 6.29 -42.92
C LEU A 873 -20.29 6.37 -41.74
N LEU A 874 -19.92 7.06 -40.67
CA LEU A 874 -20.78 7.29 -39.51
C LEU A 874 -22.06 8.07 -39.88
N ALA A 875 -22.00 8.98 -40.85
CA ALA A 875 -23.18 9.71 -41.32
C ALA A 875 -24.16 8.83 -42.12
N GLN A 876 -23.71 7.68 -42.62
CA GLN A 876 -24.49 6.75 -43.44
C GLN A 876 -25.03 5.55 -42.65
N VAL A 877 -24.72 5.44 -41.35
CA VAL A 877 -25.15 4.29 -40.56
C VAL A 877 -26.67 4.23 -40.42
N GLU A 878 -27.21 3.04 -40.61
CA GLU A 878 -28.56 2.70 -40.21
C GLU A 878 -28.54 2.25 -38.74
N VAL A 879 -29.25 2.99 -37.90
CA VAL A 879 -29.29 2.71 -36.45
C VAL A 879 -30.37 1.68 -36.15
N GLN A 880 -29.97 0.58 -35.52
CA GLN A 880 -30.89 -0.42 -35.00
C GLN A 880 -31.28 -0.06 -33.56
N TYR A 881 -32.58 0.12 -33.33
CA TYR A 881 -33.14 0.51 -32.03
C TYR A 881 -33.84 -0.66 -31.35
N GLU A 882 -33.67 -0.75 -30.04
CA GLU A 882 -34.57 -1.50 -29.17
C GLU A 882 -35.56 -0.53 -28.52
N THR A 883 -36.84 -0.90 -28.51
CA THR A 883 -37.92 -0.11 -27.91
C THR A 883 -38.21 -0.64 -26.51
N LEU A 884 -38.13 0.24 -25.52
CA LEU A 884 -38.43 -0.03 -24.12
C LEU A 884 -39.68 0.77 -23.70
N PRO A 885 -40.51 0.24 -22.78
CA PRO A 885 -41.68 0.97 -22.30
C PRO A 885 -41.25 2.19 -21.46
N GLY A 886 -41.88 3.33 -21.68
CA GLY A 886 -41.78 4.48 -20.79
C GLY A 886 -42.58 4.30 -19.50
N TRP A 887 -42.44 5.22 -18.54
CA TRP A 887 -43.05 5.07 -17.21
C TRP A 887 -44.15 6.09 -16.86
N LYS A 888 -44.30 7.20 -17.59
CA LYS A 888 -45.37 8.21 -17.38
C LYS A 888 -45.58 8.61 -15.91
N LYS A 889 -44.50 8.70 -15.14
CA LYS A 889 -44.54 8.98 -13.70
C LYS A 889 -43.31 9.82 -13.33
N PRO A 890 -43.45 10.85 -12.47
CA PRO A 890 -42.30 11.63 -12.04
C PRO A 890 -41.29 10.76 -11.27
N THR A 891 -40.02 10.88 -11.64
CA THR A 891 -38.86 10.34 -10.90
C THR A 891 -38.15 11.41 -10.10
N THR A 892 -38.45 12.70 -10.36
CA THR A 892 -37.89 13.82 -9.59
C THR A 892 -38.20 13.70 -8.10
N GLY A 893 -37.16 13.86 -7.27
CA GLY A 893 -37.25 13.74 -5.81
C GLY A 893 -37.20 12.31 -5.28
N ALA A 894 -37.07 11.30 -6.15
CA ALA A 894 -36.77 9.93 -5.71
C ALA A 894 -35.42 9.89 -4.98
N THR A 895 -35.39 9.26 -3.81
CA THR A 895 -34.20 9.21 -2.94
C THR A 895 -33.56 7.82 -2.90
N SER A 896 -34.33 6.78 -3.21
CA SER A 896 -33.87 5.40 -3.29
C SER A 896 -34.10 4.79 -4.67
N TYR A 897 -33.29 3.80 -5.05
CA TYR A 897 -33.46 3.07 -6.32
C TYR A 897 -34.85 2.43 -6.44
N TYR A 898 -35.42 1.98 -5.32
CA TYR A 898 -36.71 1.30 -5.31
C TYR A 898 -37.90 2.27 -5.33
N ASP A 899 -37.68 3.57 -5.16
CA ASP A 899 -38.69 4.61 -5.36
C ASP A 899 -38.99 4.80 -6.87
N LEU A 900 -38.05 4.39 -7.74
CA LEU A 900 -38.20 4.51 -9.18
C LEU A 900 -39.25 3.53 -9.74
N PRO A 901 -40.03 3.96 -10.76
CA PRO A 901 -40.90 3.07 -11.51
C PRO A 901 -40.15 1.83 -12.01
N ILE A 902 -40.84 0.69 -12.09
CA ILE A 902 -40.21 -0.56 -12.52
C ILE A 902 -39.60 -0.43 -13.92
N GLN A 903 -40.25 0.30 -14.84
CA GLN A 903 -39.76 0.52 -16.20
C GLN A 903 -38.49 1.40 -16.20
N ALA A 904 -38.40 2.39 -15.32
CA ALA A 904 -37.18 3.21 -15.17
C ALA A 904 -36.01 2.37 -14.64
N ARG A 905 -36.26 1.45 -13.69
CA ARG A 905 -35.27 0.48 -13.23
C ARG A 905 -34.85 -0.48 -14.33
N SER A 906 -35.80 -1.01 -15.11
CA SER A 906 -35.51 -1.86 -16.27
C SER A 906 -34.68 -1.14 -17.33
N TYR A 907 -34.91 0.16 -17.55
CA TYR A 907 -34.10 0.99 -18.43
C TYR A 907 -32.64 1.07 -17.95
N ILE A 908 -32.43 1.30 -16.65
CA ILE A 908 -31.09 1.33 -16.04
C ILE A 908 -30.40 -0.03 -16.16
N GLU A 909 -31.08 -1.11 -15.78
CA GLU A 909 -30.57 -2.48 -15.83
C GLU A 909 -30.26 -2.92 -17.26
N TYR A 910 -31.02 -2.44 -18.24
CA TYR A 910 -30.76 -2.68 -19.67
C TYR A 910 -29.42 -2.04 -20.11
N ILE A 911 -29.17 -0.79 -19.70
CA ILE A 911 -27.89 -0.11 -19.94
C ILE A 911 -26.74 -0.90 -19.29
N GLU A 912 -26.87 -1.30 -18.03
CA GLU A 912 -25.85 -2.08 -17.32
C GLU A 912 -25.52 -3.39 -18.03
N LYS A 913 -26.56 -4.12 -18.45
CA LYS A 913 -26.41 -5.41 -19.12
C LYS A 913 -25.72 -5.27 -20.46
N PHE A 914 -26.04 -4.22 -21.22
CA PHE A 914 -25.46 -4.01 -22.54
C PHE A 914 -23.99 -3.56 -22.48
N VAL A 915 -23.67 -2.62 -21.57
CA VAL A 915 -22.33 -2.03 -21.46
C VAL A 915 -21.39 -2.94 -20.64
N GLY A 916 -21.93 -3.70 -19.69
CA GLY A 916 -21.16 -4.53 -18.76
C GLY A 916 -20.66 -3.79 -17.51
N VAL A 917 -21.13 -2.55 -17.28
CA VAL A 917 -20.71 -1.69 -16.16
C VAL A 917 -21.92 -1.29 -15.34
N LYS A 918 -21.78 -1.27 -14.01
CA LYS A 918 -22.85 -0.92 -13.09
C LYS A 918 -23.14 0.59 -13.06
N VAL A 919 -24.42 0.95 -13.03
CA VAL A 919 -24.87 2.33 -12.81
C VAL A 919 -24.95 2.57 -11.32
N LYS A 920 -23.95 3.30 -10.79
CA LYS A 920 -23.79 3.56 -9.37
C LYS A 920 -24.51 4.84 -8.92
N TRP A 921 -24.58 5.84 -9.80
CA TRP A 921 -25.29 7.10 -9.54
C TRP A 921 -26.39 7.32 -10.58
N ILE A 922 -27.53 7.82 -10.14
CA ILE A 922 -28.69 8.11 -11.00
C ILE A 922 -29.20 9.51 -10.69
N GLY A 923 -29.03 10.42 -11.62
CA GLY A 923 -29.54 11.79 -11.54
C GLY A 923 -31.00 11.84 -11.97
N VAL A 924 -31.87 12.25 -11.04
CA VAL A 924 -33.32 12.42 -11.22
C VAL A 924 -33.75 13.88 -11.13
N GLY A 925 -32.84 14.80 -11.44
CA GLY A 925 -33.14 16.23 -11.48
C GLY A 925 -31.90 17.11 -11.36
N PRO A 926 -32.06 18.44 -11.49
CA PRO A 926 -30.95 19.38 -11.51
C PRO A 926 -30.37 19.69 -10.11
N ALA A 927 -31.21 19.63 -9.06
CA ALA A 927 -30.79 19.93 -7.69
C ALA A 927 -29.77 18.91 -7.17
N ARG A 928 -28.84 19.34 -6.32
CA ARG A 928 -27.70 18.53 -5.85
C ARG A 928 -28.13 17.21 -5.20
N ASP A 929 -29.17 17.27 -4.37
CA ASP A 929 -29.80 16.18 -3.64
C ASP A 929 -30.64 15.23 -4.50
N HIS A 930 -30.98 15.61 -5.75
CA HIS A 930 -31.68 14.73 -6.70
C HIS A 930 -30.71 13.72 -7.36
N MET A 931 -29.96 12.98 -6.54
CA MET A 931 -28.99 11.97 -6.98
C MET A 931 -29.15 10.71 -6.13
N ILE A 932 -29.55 9.61 -6.75
CA ILE A 932 -29.65 8.30 -6.09
C ILE A 932 -28.29 7.61 -6.19
N SER A 933 -27.78 7.10 -5.07
CA SER A 933 -26.56 6.27 -5.01
C SER A 933 -26.91 4.80 -4.77
N ARG A 934 -26.23 3.89 -5.48
CA ARG A 934 -26.33 2.43 -5.33
C ARG A 934 -24.99 1.87 -4.84
N SER A 935 -25.04 0.94 -3.88
CA SER A 935 -23.85 0.26 -3.32
C SER A 935 -23.45 -0.96 -4.13
#